data_AF-G4SX92-F1
#
_entry.id   AF-G4SX92-F1
#
_cell.length_a   1.000
_cell.length_b   1.000
_cell.length_c   1.000
_cell.angle_alpha   90.00
_cell.angle_beta   90.00
_cell.angle_gamma   90.00
#
_symmetry.space_group_name_H-M   'P 1'
#
loop_
_entity.id
_entity.type
_entity.pdbx_description
1 polymer ?
#
loop_
_entity_poly.entity_id
_entity_poly.type
_entity_poly.pdbx_seq_one_letter_code
_entity_poly.pdbx_strand_id
1 'polypeptide(L)'
;MTPAPITELPKGKAWYSQSAEETLAQLKSSEAGLTVQEAGLRLTANGPNALKEGKRISPLQIIFDQFKSLIIWVLIAAGVVSGLLGEMMDAIAIFAIVVLNAVIGFYQEFKAEQSIAALKKMTAPEAKVLRDGKVTSIPASGIVSGDILALEAGDLIAADARLLEAASLKCIEATLTGELLAVIKRTVTLGQGDIPLADRENMVFMGTSVAMGTGQAVVVATAMQTELGRIAGLIEKAGEEEQTPLEKKLESFGQMLIWAALGIVALLFGLGLLRGTDLFELSLTSVSLAVAAVPEGLPAVVTVALSLGVLRMSRRHALVRKLAAVETLGSTTTICTDKTGTLTMGEMTVRALYVANQSYEVTGLGYEPEGEVRFEGKKAEVEHAAPLLELATIILGCNNAHLVQEKENWKVIGDPTEGALLAAGAKAGGDYESIERKLPKQQEIPFDSDRKLSTMIRKMQDGKLRAFINGAPDVLLERCTNLYAGTGVRPMTDEDRQTIVAQNTAMAQQALRVLGSAYRDLDKTVAADLTADDVEHDLVFVGLSGMVDPPRQEAKDAVAKCRAAGIRVVMITGDHPDTATAIAREIGIASDEDRAVSGIELDKMSDRDLLQHAPEIAVYARVTAEHKLRIIRAWQTNDAVVAMTGDGVNDAPAIKGADIGIAMGRAGTEVTKQAADMIITDDNFASIVAAVEEGRGIYDNIRKTLQYLLAGNTGELLLMTVCVIIGLPTPLLPIHLLWINLVTDGLPALCLATDPIDSDVMNRSPRPHSERITTPKFLRTMAFTGILTAGVAFVVYWYMLKVETTEIARTYAFSVLVFAELLRSFGVRSESKPVWRISLFTNINLMLVVAVSFGLQVWSQHNETLGRFLKTSYMPFSDSLLLLALGAIPLLILEIVKVVRLAGQQRKTAPFESATRLNQKTSRVWTIPWLALKKFSVIDGAQWAGAFSYYAFFSLFPLVILFVTIASIFIDQDRAGIAIIAYVETYVPMSGDKESYIFDAMTGVVEARGQMGVVAFLMLAWAALQIFTTLISATNRAWGSETSNWWRRPLKSLVFLVIMVCVVLLSVAVPVLAKLTQDWLIPIYDFNSWVYTLGNFFISSLVVFLSLSLFYQLAPSRPTRFAEVWIAALCATAFLYAAEHLFVVYLKDFATLNAVYGVFGGIMALLLWIYLFGCIFIFGACLCAAQAEERSTEDPPMARLTQDNKP
;
A
#
# COMPACT_ATOMS: atom_id res chain seq x y z
N MET A 1 13.57 50.07 -0.14
CA MET A 1 12.77 50.73 0.90
C MET A 1 12.55 49.70 2.01
N THR A 2 13.20 49.89 3.15
CA THR A 2 13.02 49.06 4.35
C THR A 2 11.58 49.19 4.85
N PRO A 3 10.87 48.10 5.17
CA PRO A 3 9.54 48.20 5.77
C PRO A 3 9.70 48.82 7.16
N ALA A 4 8.83 49.78 7.49
CA ALA A 4 8.78 50.37 8.82
C ALA A 4 8.52 49.26 9.87
N PRO A 5 9.06 49.38 11.09
CA PRO A 5 8.76 48.45 12.17
C PRO A 5 7.26 48.48 12.45
N ILE A 6 6.64 47.30 12.52
CA ILE A 6 5.28 47.13 13.03
C ILE A 6 5.31 47.66 14.47
N THR A 7 4.68 48.80 14.68
CA THR A 7 4.47 49.36 16.02
C THR A 7 3.66 48.35 16.84
N GLU A 8 4.31 47.70 17.80
CA GLU A 8 3.62 46.98 18.87
C GLU A 8 2.65 47.95 19.55
N LEU A 9 1.35 47.68 19.44
CA LEU A 9 0.35 48.35 20.26
C LEU A 9 0.70 48.06 21.74
N PRO A 10 0.57 49.05 22.63
CA PRO A 10 0.91 48.88 24.04
C PRO A 10 0.10 47.72 24.63
N LYS A 11 0.66 46.99 25.62
CA LYS A 11 -0.04 45.99 26.44
C LYS A 11 -1.23 46.63 27.17
N GLY A 12 -2.32 46.87 26.45
CA GLY A 12 -3.62 47.24 26.97
C GLY A 12 -4.32 46.03 27.57
N LYS A 13 -5.36 46.28 28.38
CA LYS A 13 -6.26 45.24 28.87
C LYS A 13 -6.76 44.38 27.71
N ALA A 14 -6.81 43.06 27.89
CA ALA A 14 -7.29 42.12 26.86
C ALA A 14 -8.72 42.47 26.43
N TRP A 15 -9.05 42.36 25.14
CA TRP A 15 -10.33 42.80 24.57
C TRP A 15 -11.56 42.15 25.25
N TYR A 16 -11.46 40.89 25.70
CA TYR A 16 -12.53 40.21 26.44
C TYR A 16 -12.81 40.79 27.84
N SER A 17 -11.86 41.53 28.40
CA SER A 17 -11.97 42.16 29.72
C SER A 17 -12.52 43.59 29.67
N GLN A 18 -12.80 44.11 28.46
CA GLN A 18 -13.33 45.45 28.22
C GLN A 18 -14.83 45.43 27.91
N SER A 19 -15.52 46.51 28.25
CA SER A 19 -16.91 46.71 27.84
C SER A 19 -17.02 47.00 26.33
N ALA A 20 -18.22 46.82 25.77
CA ALA A 20 -18.49 47.15 24.37
C ALA A 20 -18.20 48.63 24.07
N GLU A 21 -18.59 49.52 24.99
CA GLU A 21 -18.38 50.98 24.90
C GLU A 21 -16.89 51.36 24.94
N GLU A 22 -16.11 50.74 25.83
CA GLU A 22 -14.66 50.94 25.92
C GLU A 22 -13.96 50.49 24.64
N THR A 23 -14.39 49.35 24.08
CA THR A 23 -13.83 48.77 22.85
C THR A 23 -14.10 49.68 21.64
N LEU A 24 -15.34 50.18 21.50
CA LEU A 24 -15.71 51.14 20.44
C LEU A 24 -14.93 52.45 20.55
N ALA A 25 -14.77 52.98 21.77
CA ALA A 25 -13.99 54.19 22.01
C ALA A 25 -12.51 54.00 21.67
N GLN A 26 -11.91 52.86 22.06
CA GLN A 26 -10.51 52.56 21.77
C GLN A 26 -10.26 52.39 20.26
N LEU A 27 -11.18 51.77 19.53
CA LEU A 27 -11.08 51.56 18.07
C LEU A 27 -11.55 52.76 17.24
N LYS A 28 -12.02 53.84 17.89
CA LYS A 28 -12.65 55.01 17.26
C LYS A 28 -13.71 54.60 16.25
N SER A 29 -14.62 53.73 16.67
CA SER A 29 -15.77 53.26 15.88
C SER A 29 -17.08 53.64 16.56
N SER A 30 -18.20 53.45 15.87
CA SER A 30 -19.55 53.76 16.37
C SER A 30 -20.47 52.56 16.20
N GLU A 31 -21.55 52.47 16.96
CA GLU A 31 -22.59 51.43 16.80
C GLU A 31 -23.23 51.43 15.40
N ALA A 32 -23.17 52.55 14.67
CA ALA A 32 -23.62 52.64 13.28
C ALA A 32 -22.58 52.14 12.25
N GLY A 33 -21.43 51.63 12.72
CA GLY A 33 -20.32 51.17 11.90
C GLY A 33 -19.37 52.29 11.46
N LEU A 34 -18.38 51.94 10.64
CA LEU A 34 -17.43 52.88 10.03
C LEU A 34 -18.02 53.52 8.76
N THR A 35 -17.49 54.68 8.35
CA THR A 35 -17.78 55.21 7.02
C THR A 35 -16.98 54.48 5.96
N VAL A 36 -17.49 54.39 4.72
CA VAL A 36 -16.76 53.74 3.61
C VAL A 36 -15.39 54.38 3.36
N GLN A 37 -15.27 55.71 3.55
CA GLN A 37 -14.02 56.44 3.39
C GLN A 37 -12.99 56.06 4.46
N GLU A 38 -13.39 56.01 5.73
CA GLU A 38 -12.51 55.62 6.85
C GLU A 38 -12.06 54.16 6.71
N ALA A 39 -12.97 53.27 6.32
CA ALA A 39 -12.63 51.87 6.07
C ALA A 39 -11.59 51.73 4.94
N GLY A 40 -11.72 52.51 3.85
CA GLY A 40 -10.75 52.55 2.77
C GLY A 40 -9.36 53.07 3.19
N LEU A 41 -9.32 54.09 4.04
CA LEU A 41 -8.06 54.61 4.61
C LEU A 41 -7.36 53.55 5.48
N ARG A 42 -8.11 52.87 6.35
CA ARG A 42 -7.58 51.80 7.21
C ARG A 42 -7.09 50.60 6.40
N LEU A 43 -7.81 50.23 5.33
CA LEU A 43 -7.42 49.13 4.45
C LEU A 43 -6.11 49.44 3.72
N THR A 44 -5.91 50.68 3.32
CA THR A 44 -4.68 51.12 2.65
C THR A 44 -3.49 51.17 3.63
N ALA A 45 -3.73 51.55 4.89
CA ALA A 45 -2.70 51.65 5.92
C ALA A 45 -2.27 50.29 6.49
N ASN A 46 -3.24 49.40 6.76
CA ASN A 46 -3.00 48.13 7.47
C ASN A 46 -2.92 46.92 6.53
N GLY A 47 -3.30 47.09 5.26
CA GLY A 47 -3.41 46.01 4.29
C GLY A 47 -4.74 45.24 4.39
N PRO A 48 -4.98 44.31 3.45
CA PRO A 48 -6.19 43.49 3.44
C PRO A 48 -6.23 42.51 4.62
N ASN A 49 -7.44 42.15 5.04
CA ASN A 49 -7.68 41.06 5.99
C ASN A 49 -7.41 39.70 5.31
N ALA A 50 -6.14 39.41 5.08
CA ALA A 50 -5.67 38.18 4.46
C ALA A 50 -4.40 37.69 5.17
N LEU A 51 -4.30 36.37 5.34
CA LEU A 51 -3.11 35.74 5.89
C LEU A 51 -1.94 35.91 4.90
N LYS A 52 -0.73 36.09 5.44
CA LYS A 52 0.47 36.33 4.64
C LYS A 52 0.86 35.06 3.87
N GLU A 53 0.90 35.13 2.54
CA GLU A 53 1.31 34.01 1.69
C GLU A 53 2.84 33.86 1.64
N GLY A 54 3.32 32.61 1.55
CA GLY A 54 4.71 32.30 1.17
C GLY A 54 5.02 32.73 -0.27
N LYS A 55 6.30 32.89 -0.60
CA LYS A 55 6.74 33.35 -1.93
C LYS A 55 6.33 32.35 -3.01
N ARG A 56 5.65 32.81 -4.07
CA ARG A 56 5.33 31.99 -5.26
C ARG A 56 6.60 31.71 -6.05
N ILE A 57 6.78 30.45 -6.46
CA ILE A 57 7.87 30.05 -7.35
C ILE A 57 7.50 30.49 -8.78
N SER A 58 8.40 31.21 -9.46
CA SER A 58 8.13 31.67 -10.83
C SER A 58 8.45 30.57 -11.86
N PRO A 59 7.73 30.48 -12.99
CA PRO A 59 8.04 29.50 -14.05
C PRO A 59 9.46 29.59 -14.59
N LEU A 60 10.02 30.81 -14.66
CA LEU A 60 11.42 31.01 -15.05
C LEU A 60 12.39 30.45 -14.01
N GLN A 61 12.07 30.58 -12.73
CA GLN A 61 12.85 30.01 -11.66
C GLN A 61 12.85 28.48 -11.71
N ILE A 62 11.71 27.83 -11.99
CA ILE A 62 11.62 26.38 -12.20
C ILE A 62 12.56 25.91 -13.32
N ILE A 63 12.64 26.65 -14.43
CA ILE A 63 13.57 26.34 -15.53
C ILE A 63 15.02 26.47 -15.07
N PHE A 64 15.39 27.56 -14.40
CA PHE A 64 16.75 27.75 -13.90
C PHE A 64 17.15 26.71 -12.85
N ASP A 65 16.20 26.25 -12.04
CA ASP A 65 16.42 25.24 -11.02
C ASP A 65 16.80 23.89 -11.65
N GLN A 66 16.33 23.57 -12.86
CA GLN A 66 16.79 22.39 -13.61
C GLN A 66 18.29 22.44 -13.95
N PHE A 67 18.93 23.60 -14.00
CA PHE A 67 20.36 23.77 -14.33
C PHE A 67 21.27 23.99 -13.11
N LYS A 68 20.74 23.95 -11.88
CA LYS A 68 21.56 24.11 -10.66
C LYS A 68 22.42 22.89 -10.35
N SER A 69 22.04 21.71 -10.85
CA SER A 69 22.75 20.47 -10.57
C SER A 69 24.16 20.47 -11.17
N LEU A 70 25.17 20.21 -10.33
CA LEU A 70 26.57 20.08 -10.74
C LEU A 70 26.76 19.03 -11.85
N ILE A 71 25.94 17.98 -11.85
CA ILE A 71 25.95 16.90 -12.86
C ILE A 71 25.69 17.44 -14.26
N ILE A 72 24.71 18.33 -14.40
CA ILE A 72 24.34 18.90 -15.70
C ILE A 72 25.46 19.78 -16.23
N TRP A 73 26.14 20.51 -15.35
CA TRP A 73 27.34 21.29 -15.73
C TRP A 73 28.49 20.40 -16.21
N VAL A 74 28.71 19.24 -15.60
CA VAL A 74 29.70 18.26 -16.07
C VAL A 74 29.34 17.72 -17.44
N LEU A 75 28.06 17.37 -17.69
CA LEU A 75 27.59 16.91 -19.00
C LEU A 75 27.70 18.00 -20.08
N ILE A 76 27.35 19.24 -19.76
CA ILE A 76 27.52 20.38 -20.67
C ILE A 76 29.00 20.56 -21.01
N ALA A 77 29.89 20.52 -20.02
CA ALA A 77 31.33 20.61 -20.25
C ALA A 77 31.85 19.45 -21.12
N ALA A 78 31.42 18.21 -20.85
CA ALA A 78 31.72 17.03 -21.66
C ALA A 78 31.25 17.16 -23.11
N GLY A 79 30.02 17.64 -23.33
CA GLY A 79 29.47 17.89 -24.67
C GLY A 79 30.22 18.97 -25.44
N VAL A 80 30.60 20.07 -24.78
CA VAL A 80 31.44 21.12 -25.38
C VAL A 80 32.81 20.57 -25.77
N VAL A 81 33.49 19.85 -24.88
CA VAL A 81 34.80 19.25 -25.17
C VAL A 81 34.71 18.25 -26.32
N SER A 82 33.69 17.38 -26.33
CA SER A 82 33.46 16.42 -27.42
C SER A 82 33.25 17.11 -28.77
N GLY A 83 32.50 18.22 -28.79
CA GLY A 83 32.28 19.00 -30.01
C GLY A 83 33.54 19.69 -30.52
N LEU A 84 34.37 20.23 -29.61
CA LEU A 84 35.67 20.83 -29.96
C LEU A 84 36.67 19.79 -30.49
N LEU A 85 36.54 18.53 -30.07
CA LEU A 85 37.29 17.39 -30.58
C LEU A 85 36.71 16.84 -31.90
N GLY A 86 35.69 17.46 -32.49
CA GLY A 86 35.16 17.02 -33.80
C GLY A 86 34.25 15.78 -33.78
N GLU A 87 33.98 15.20 -32.60
CA GLU A 87 32.99 14.12 -32.42
C GLU A 87 31.59 14.73 -32.29
N MET A 88 31.07 15.25 -33.41
CA MET A 88 29.84 16.04 -33.44
C MET A 88 28.59 15.22 -33.09
N MET A 89 28.60 13.91 -33.38
CA MET A 89 27.51 13.00 -33.02
C MET A 89 27.41 12.79 -31.51
N ASP A 90 28.54 12.63 -30.82
CA ASP A 90 28.57 12.44 -29.37
C ASP A 90 28.16 13.73 -28.64
N ALA A 91 28.63 14.89 -29.13
CA ALA A 91 28.22 16.19 -28.60
C ALA A 91 26.70 16.44 -28.74
N ILE A 92 26.13 16.16 -29.92
CA ILE A 92 24.68 16.31 -30.17
C ILE A 92 23.88 15.37 -29.25
N ALA A 93 24.33 14.13 -29.08
CA ALA A 93 23.66 13.18 -28.19
C ALA A 93 23.65 13.67 -26.72
N ILE A 94 24.78 14.16 -26.20
CA ILE A 94 24.89 14.70 -24.84
C ILE A 94 23.98 15.92 -24.66
N PHE A 95 23.99 16.88 -25.60
CA PHE A 95 23.13 18.07 -25.50
C PHE A 95 21.65 17.73 -25.60
N ALA A 96 21.26 16.77 -26.46
CA ALA A 96 19.87 16.31 -26.58
C ALA A 96 19.36 15.75 -25.24
N ILE A 97 20.20 15.01 -24.51
CA ILE A 97 19.86 14.47 -23.19
C ILE A 97 19.67 15.58 -22.16
N VAL A 98 20.59 16.56 -22.11
CA VAL A 98 20.47 17.70 -21.18
C VAL A 98 19.18 18.48 -21.42
N VAL A 99 18.84 18.75 -22.67
CA VAL A 99 17.60 19.43 -23.04
C VAL A 99 16.37 18.59 -22.69
N LEU A 100 16.38 17.30 -23.02
CA LEU A 100 15.27 16.40 -22.71
C LEU A 100 15.00 16.33 -21.20
N ASN A 101 16.05 16.22 -20.38
CA ASN A 101 15.94 16.21 -18.92
C ASN A 101 15.36 17.53 -18.38
N ALA A 102 15.84 18.67 -18.87
CA ALA A 102 15.33 19.98 -18.46
C ALA A 102 13.85 20.17 -18.83
N VAL A 103 13.43 19.72 -20.02
CA VAL A 103 12.04 19.79 -20.47
C VAL A 103 11.13 18.90 -19.63
N ILE A 104 11.54 17.65 -19.37
CA ILE A 104 10.78 16.72 -18.54
C ILE A 104 10.64 17.25 -17.11
N GLY A 105 11.75 17.71 -16.51
CA GLY A 105 11.75 18.30 -15.16
C GLY A 105 10.85 19.53 -15.05
N PHE A 106 10.99 20.49 -15.98
CA PHE A 106 10.12 21.66 -16.04
C PHE A 106 8.64 21.29 -16.17
N TYR A 107 8.29 20.37 -17.08
CA TYR A 107 6.89 19.98 -17.28
C TYR A 107 6.28 19.33 -16.04
N GLN A 108 7.03 18.45 -15.36
CA GLN A 108 6.58 17.79 -14.14
C GLN A 108 6.33 18.79 -13.01
N GLU A 109 7.28 19.69 -12.78
CA GLU A 109 7.23 20.65 -11.68
C GLU A 109 6.18 21.74 -11.93
N PHE A 110 6.07 22.24 -13.17
CA PHE A 110 5.05 23.22 -13.55
C PHE A 110 3.62 22.66 -13.43
N LYS A 111 3.40 21.40 -13.81
CA LYS A 111 2.07 20.76 -13.73
C LYS A 111 1.63 20.50 -12.29
N ALA A 112 2.57 20.15 -11.41
CA ALA A 112 2.31 20.00 -9.98
C ALA A 112 1.86 21.34 -9.37
N GLU A 113 2.59 22.42 -9.66
CA GLU A 113 2.29 23.76 -9.14
C GLU A 113 0.94 24.30 -9.66
N GLN A 114 0.64 24.07 -10.94
CA GLN A 114 -0.64 24.49 -11.53
C GLN A 114 -1.85 23.78 -10.89
N SER A 115 -1.70 22.50 -10.55
CA SER A 115 -2.77 21.69 -9.94
C SER A 115 -3.10 22.18 -8.53
N ILE A 116 -2.07 22.59 -7.77
CA ILE A 116 -2.24 23.18 -6.43
C ILE A 116 -2.85 24.59 -6.52
N ALA A 117 -2.47 25.39 -7.53
CA ALA A 117 -2.99 26.74 -7.74
C ALA A 117 -4.47 26.75 -8.17
N ALA A 118 -4.91 25.76 -8.97
CA ALA A 118 -6.29 25.67 -9.46
C ALA A 118 -7.31 25.36 -8.34
N LEU A 119 -6.94 24.51 -7.38
CA LEU A 119 -7.77 24.17 -6.22
C LEU A 119 -7.99 25.37 -5.28
N LYS A 120 -7.01 26.27 -5.16
CA LYS A 120 -7.06 27.41 -4.22
C LYS A 120 -7.90 28.59 -4.69
N LYS A 121 -8.19 28.71 -5.99
CA LYS A 121 -8.91 29.87 -6.57
C LYS A 121 -10.43 29.78 -6.42
N MET A 122 -10.95 28.68 -5.88
CA MET A 122 -12.38 28.34 -5.86
C MET A 122 -13.09 28.58 -4.52
N THR A 123 -12.44 29.15 -3.49
CA THR A 123 -12.91 29.10 -2.09
C THR A 123 -12.85 30.40 -1.27
N ALA A 124 -12.78 31.60 -1.87
CA ALA A 124 -12.70 32.85 -1.09
C ALA A 124 -14.07 33.26 -0.48
N PRO A 125 -14.20 33.43 0.86
CA PRO A 125 -15.47 33.75 1.52
C PRO A 125 -15.83 35.25 1.52
N GLU A 126 -17.13 35.54 1.54
CA GLU A 126 -17.73 36.88 1.75
C GLU A 126 -18.14 37.11 3.21
N ALA A 127 -18.30 38.37 3.63
CA ALA A 127 -18.71 38.75 4.98
C ALA A 127 -19.66 39.97 4.98
N LYS A 128 -20.61 40.00 5.91
CA LYS A 128 -21.55 41.11 6.11
C LYS A 128 -21.00 42.12 7.11
N VAL A 129 -20.89 43.39 6.71
CA VAL A 129 -20.45 44.50 7.57
C VAL A 129 -21.44 45.65 7.59
N LEU A 130 -21.57 46.32 8.72
CA LEU A 130 -22.32 47.56 8.87
C LEU A 130 -21.38 48.76 8.60
N ARG A 131 -21.63 49.49 7.51
CA ARG A 131 -20.91 50.72 7.14
C ARG A 131 -21.90 51.80 6.70
N ASP A 132 -21.65 53.05 7.08
CA ASP A 132 -22.58 54.18 6.86
C ASP A 132 -24.02 53.86 7.32
N GLY A 133 -24.17 53.10 8.42
CA GLY A 133 -25.47 52.67 8.95
C GLY A 133 -26.21 51.63 8.10
N LYS A 134 -25.57 51.01 7.10
CA LYS A 134 -26.17 49.99 6.23
C LYS A 134 -25.36 48.70 6.23
N VAL A 135 -26.05 47.56 6.32
CA VAL A 135 -25.42 46.24 6.20
C VAL A 135 -25.10 45.98 4.73
N THR A 136 -23.85 45.66 4.42
CA THR A 136 -23.34 45.39 3.07
C THR A 136 -22.49 44.13 3.08
N SER A 137 -22.65 43.26 2.07
CA SER A 137 -21.74 42.13 1.86
C SER A 137 -20.50 42.62 1.14
N ILE A 138 -19.33 42.32 1.71
CA ILE A 138 -18.03 42.61 1.10
C ILE A 138 -17.14 41.36 1.15
N PRO A 139 -16.14 41.24 0.26
CA PRO A 139 -15.12 40.20 0.40
C PRO A 139 -14.45 40.27 1.77
N ALA A 140 -14.20 39.12 2.42
CA ALA A 140 -13.59 39.08 3.76
C ALA A 140 -12.23 39.82 3.83
N SER A 141 -11.51 39.90 2.70
CA SER A 141 -10.25 40.65 2.56
C SER A 141 -10.39 42.17 2.69
N GLY A 142 -11.60 42.71 2.55
CA GLY A 142 -11.90 44.14 2.67
C GLY A 142 -12.29 44.60 4.08
N ILE A 143 -12.28 43.71 5.08
CA ILE A 143 -12.59 44.01 6.48
C ILE A 143 -11.39 44.69 7.14
N VAL A 144 -11.64 45.66 8.02
CA VAL A 144 -10.61 46.38 8.78
C VAL A 144 -10.97 46.44 10.26
N SER A 145 -9.97 46.64 11.13
CA SER A 145 -10.21 46.85 12.56
C SER A 145 -11.13 48.05 12.81
N GLY A 146 -12.15 47.84 13.63
CA GLY A 146 -13.22 48.79 13.91
C GLY A 146 -14.49 48.64 13.07
N ASP A 147 -14.50 47.81 12.00
CA ASP A 147 -15.74 47.45 11.32
C ASP A 147 -16.71 46.74 12.29
N ILE A 148 -18.01 46.86 12.06
CA ILE A 148 -19.03 46.06 12.75
C ILE A 148 -19.45 44.93 11.84
N LEU A 149 -19.26 43.69 12.30
CA LEU A 149 -19.76 42.48 11.67
C LEU A 149 -21.24 42.31 12.03
N ALA A 150 -22.07 42.06 11.03
CA ALA A 150 -23.43 41.58 11.22
C ALA A 150 -23.43 40.05 11.09
N LEU A 151 -23.79 39.35 12.16
CA LEU A 151 -23.70 37.89 12.26
C LEU A 151 -25.09 37.27 12.28
N GLU A 152 -25.30 36.28 11.41
CA GLU A 152 -26.52 35.48 11.36
C GLU A 152 -26.17 33.99 11.26
N ALA A 153 -27.11 33.12 11.63
CA ALA A 153 -26.93 31.68 11.53
C ALA A 153 -26.49 31.25 10.11
N GLY A 154 -25.43 30.46 10.04
CA GLY A 154 -24.79 30.01 8.80
C GLY A 154 -23.61 30.88 8.33
N ASP A 155 -23.42 32.08 8.88
CA ASP A 155 -22.29 32.94 8.50
C ASP A 155 -20.95 32.41 9.06
N LEU A 156 -19.89 32.57 8.26
CA LEU A 156 -18.50 32.41 8.71
C LEU A 156 -18.00 33.72 9.30
N ILE A 157 -17.39 33.64 10.48
CA ILE A 157 -16.82 34.82 11.14
C ILE A 157 -15.50 35.17 10.44
N ALA A 158 -15.43 36.38 9.90
CA ALA A 158 -14.38 36.78 8.97
C ALA A 158 -13.18 37.50 9.61
N ALA A 159 -13.27 37.87 10.88
CA ALA A 159 -12.21 38.49 11.68
C ALA A 159 -12.48 38.27 13.17
N ASP A 160 -11.47 38.46 14.04
CA ASP A 160 -11.69 38.39 15.49
C ASP A 160 -12.38 39.67 15.97
N ALA A 161 -13.51 39.50 16.67
CA ALA A 161 -14.37 40.61 17.04
C ALA A 161 -14.94 40.47 18.47
N ARG A 162 -15.19 41.61 19.10
CA ARG A 162 -15.83 41.73 20.42
C ARG A 162 -17.33 41.91 20.22
N LEU A 163 -18.16 41.09 20.88
CA LEU A 163 -19.62 41.17 20.77
C LEU A 163 -20.19 42.45 21.38
N LEU A 164 -20.99 43.17 20.59
CA LEU A 164 -21.78 44.32 20.99
C LEU A 164 -23.20 43.87 21.37
N GLU A 165 -23.81 43.05 20.52
CA GLU A 165 -25.16 42.50 20.69
C GLU A 165 -25.16 41.01 20.39
N ALA A 166 -25.95 40.24 21.15
CA ALA A 166 -26.15 38.81 20.93
C ALA A 166 -27.59 38.42 21.30
N ALA A 167 -28.31 37.84 20.33
CA ALA A 167 -29.66 37.32 20.50
C ALA A 167 -29.66 35.82 20.23
N SER A 168 -29.71 35.01 21.29
CA SER A 168 -29.60 33.54 21.21
C SER A 168 -28.40 33.05 20.40
N LEU A 169 -27.32 33.84 20.36
CA LEU A 169 -26.16 33.60 19.52
C LEU A 169 -25.38 32.39 20.06
N LYS A 170 -25.17 31.40 19.19
CA LYS A 170 -24.29 30.25 19.44
C LYS A 170 -23.32 30.10 18.27
N CYS A 171 -22.04 29.89 18.57
CA CYS A 171 -21.00 29.72 17.56
C CYS A 171 -20.36 28.33 17.68
N ILE A 172 -20.07 27.70 16.54
CA ILE A 172 -19.25 26.49 16.47
C ILE A 172 -17.80 26.93 16.37
N GLU A 173 -17.05 26.74 17.45
CA GLU A 173 -15.65 27.16 17.55
C GLU A 173 -14.67 26.00 17.39
N ALA A 174 -15.17 24.83 16.96
CA ALA A 174 -14.41 23.60 16.73
C ALA A 174 -13.12 23.83 15.93
N THR A 175 -13.15 24.79 14.99
CA THR A 175 -11.95 25.24 14.27
C THR A 175 -10.86 25.56 15.29
N LEU A 176 -11.02 26.52 16.20
CA LEU A 176 -9.97 26.97 17.12
C LEU A 176 -9.88 26.19 18.44
N THR A 177 -10.97 25.60 18.93
CA THR A 177 -11.00 24.96 20.26
C THR A 177 -10.95 23.44 20.19
N GLY A 178 -11.35 22.83 19.08
CA GLY A 178 -11.57 21.38 18.94
C GLY A 178 -12.90 20.88 19.50
N GLU A 179 -13.68 21.74 20.16
CA GLU A 179 -14.98 21.38 20.73
C GLU A 179 -16.09 21.49 19.67
N LEU A 180 -16.80 20.38 19.41
CA LEU A 180 -17.83 20.28 18.36
C LEU A 180 -19.17 20.94 18.74
N LEU A 181 -19.41 21.17 20.03
CA LEU A 181 -20.66 21.76 20.51
C LEU A 181 -20.67 23.28 20.30
N ALA A 182 -21.85 23.82 19.95
CA ALA A 182 -22.02 25.25 19.77
C ALA A 182 -22.01 25.98 21.14
N VAL A 183 -21.07 26.91 21.31
CA VAL A 183 -20.88 27.68 22.55
C VAL A 183 -21.82 28.88 22.57
N ILE A 184 -22.49 29.11 23.70
CA ILE A 184 -23.36 30.27 23.89
C ILE A 184 -22.51 31.53 24.00
N LYS A 185 -22.90 32.57 23.27
CA LYS A 185 -22.20 33.84 23.26
C LYS A 185 -22.95 34.91 24.03
N ARG A 186 -22.21 35.69 24.84
CA ARG A 186 -22.75 36.69 25.78
C ARG A 186 -21.99 38.01 25.66
N THR A 187 -22.62 39.14 25.92
CA THR A 187 -21.96 40.46 25.81
C THR A 187 -21.22 40.89 27.09
N VAL A 188 -21.37 40.13 28.18
CA VAL A 188 -20.85 40.45 29.52
C VAL A 188 -19.31 40.53 29.51
N THR A 189 -18.74 41.44 30.30
CA THR A 189 -17.30 41.54 30.53
C THR A 189 -16.78 40.39 31.37
N LEU A 190 -15.67 39.76 30.95
CA LEU A 190 -15.05 38.67 31.69
C LEU A 190 -13.98 39.19 32.67
N GLY A 191 -13.69 38.43 33.72
CA GLY A 191 -12.79 38.84 34.81
C GLY A 191 -11.33 39.10 34.35
N GLN A 192 -10.56 39.79 35.19
CA GLN A 192 -9.13 40.01 34.95
C GLN A 192 -8.33 38.76 35.34
N GLY A 193 -7.92 37.99 34.34
CA GLY A 193 -7.11 36.76 34.47
C GLY A 193 -6.83 36.17 33.09
N ASP A 194 -5.91 35.21 32.99
CA ASP A 194 -5.61 34.55 31.72
C ASP A 194 -6.69 33.50 31.41
N ILE A 195 -7.74 33.92 30.70
CA ILE A 195 -8.89 33.07 30.37
C ILE A 195 -8.57 32.27 29.09
N PRO A 196 -8.69 30.92 29.12
CA PRO A 196 -8.54 30.07 27.94
C PRO A 196 -9.44 30.52 26.78
N LEU A 197 -8.99 30.30 25.54
CA LEU A 197 -9.71 30.78 24.35
C LEU A 197 -11.17 30.28 24.29
N ALA A 198 -11.40 29.01 24.68
CA ALA A 198 -12.72 28.39 24.69
C ALA A 198 -13.72 29.06 25.67
N ASP A 199 -13.21 29.69 26.73
CA ASP A 199 -14.03 30.31 27.78
C ASP A 199 -14.32 31.79 27.50
N ARG A 200 -13.85 32.34 26.36
CA ARG A 200 -14.06 33.74 25.97
C ARG A 200 -15.41 33.93 25.28
N GLU A 201 -16.50 33.72 26.03
CA GLU A 201 -17.90 33.76 25.54
C GLU A 201 -18.32 35.10 24.91
N ASN A 202 -17.56 36.18 25.16
CA ASN A 202 -17.86 37.53 24.69
C ASN A 202 -17.08 37.97 23.45
N MET A 203 -16.32 37.03 22.88
CA MET A 203 -15.57 37.17 21.64
C MET A 203 -16.11 36.20 20.58
N VAL A 204 -15.91 36.58 19.31
CA VAL A 204 -16.09 35.72 18.14
C VAL A 204 -14.80 35.73 17.33
N PHE A 205 -14.44 34.60 16.72
CA PHE A 205 -13.11 34.40 16.16
C PHE A 205 -13.13 34.06 14.66
N MET A 206 -12.15 34.58 13.93
CA MET A 206 -11.95 34.32 12.50
C MET A 206 -11.89 32.81 12.21
N GLY A 207 -12.68 32.34 11.25
CA GLY A 207 -12.72 30.93 10.82
C GLY A 207 -13.67 30.03 11.63
N THR A 208 -14.40 30.58 12.59
CA THR A 208 -15.52 29.90 13.26
C THR A 208 -16.85 30.22 12.55
N SER A 209 -17.93 29.50 12.87
CA SER A 209 -19.25 29.70 12.22
C SER A 209 -20.35 29.96 13.24
N VAL A 210 -21.38 30.69 12.81
CA VAL A 210 -22.58 30.93 13.62
C VAL A 210 -23.53 29.75 13.47
N ALA A 211 -23.80 29.04 14.55
CA ALA A 211 -24.71 27.89 14.56
C ALA A 211 -26.17 28.34 14.61
N MET A 212 -26.45 29.35 15.45
CA MET A 212 -27.80 29.80 15.77
C MET A 212 -27.76 31.24 16.26
N GLY A 213 -28.86 31.98 16.05
CA GLY A 213 -29.05 33.33 16.56
C GLY A 213 -28.46 34.42 15.66
N THR A 214 -28.50 35.65 16.17
CA THR A 214 -27.95 36.83 15.50
C THR A 214 -27.11 37.65 16.46
N GLY A 215 -26.18 38.43 15.94
CA GLY A 215 -25.36 39.32 16.76
C GLY A 215 -24.64 40.39 15.96
N GLN A 216 -24.13 41.38 16.69
CA GLN A 216 -23.25 42.41 16.14
C GLN A 216 -21.94 42.37 16.90
N ALA A 217 -20.81 42.47 16.19
CA ALA A 217 -19.49 42.42 16.82
C ALA A 217 -18.54 43.43 16.17
N VAL A 218 -17.75 44.16 16.98
CA VAL A 218 -16.73 45.09 16.47
C VAL A 218 -15.40 44.36 16.26
N VAL A 219 -14.82 44.50 15.08
CA VAL A 219 -13.56 43.84 14.70
C VAL A 219 -12.40 44.43 15.51
N VAL A 220 -11.71 43.60 16.29
CA VAL A 220 -10.56 44.00 17.11
C VAL A 220 -9.23 43.62 16.46
N ALA A 221 -9.20 42.54 15.68
CA ALA A 221 -7.99 42.07 15.00
C ALA A 221 -8.31 41.52 13.60
N THR A 222 -7.38 41.72 12.67
CA THR A 222 -7.48 41.28 11.27
C THR A 222 -6.17 40.61 10.81
N ALA A 223 -6.23 39.82 9.75
CA ALA A 223 -5.09 39.16 9.12
C ALA A 223 -4.22 38.38 10.13
N MET A 224 -2.92 38.65 10.17
CA MET A 224 -1.96 37.95 11.05
C MET A 224 -2.12 38.28 12.54
N GLN A 225 -2.97 39.26 12.90
CA GLN A 225 -3.21 39.66 14.29
C GLN A 225 -4.34 38.88 14.96
N THR A 226 -5.16 38.16 14.18
CA THR A 226 -6.19 37.26 14.73
C THR A 226 -5.53 36.04 15.38
N GLU A 227 -6.27 35.29 16.20
CA GLU A 227 -5.78 34.04 16.80
C GLU A 227 -5.45 33.01 15.70
N LEU A 228 -6.30 32.92 14.66
CA LEU A 228 -6.01 32.11 13.48
C LEU A 228 -4.77 32.60 12.71
N GLY A 229 -4.55 33.92 12.64
CA GLY A 229 -3.37 34.54 12.05
C GLY A 229 -2.08 34.32 12.84
N ARG A 230 -2.15 34.30 14.17
CA ARG A 230 -1.03 33.93 15.05
C ARG A 230 -0.63 32.48 14.83
N ILE A 231 -1.62 31.58 14.73
CA ILE A 231 -1.40 30.17 14.39
C ILE A 231 -0.74 30.04 13.02
N ALA A 232 -1.22 30.78 12.01
CA ALA A 232 -0.60 30.84 10.69
C ALA A 232 0.87 31.35 10.73
N GLY A 233 1.16 32.34 11.58
CA GLY A 233 2.53 32.84 11.78
C GLY A 233 3.46 31.83 12.47
N LEU A 234 2.93 31.01 13.40
CA LEU A 234 3.66 29.89 13.98
C LEU A 234 3.95 28.81 12.92
N ILE A 235 3.01 28.53 12.03
CA ILE A 235 3.18 27.60 10.90
C ILE A 235 4.26 28.10 9.93
N GLU A 236 4.30 29.41 9.63
CA GLU A 236 5.34 30.01 8.77
C GLU A 236 6.73 29.87 9.39
N LYS A 237 6.88 30.21 10.69
CA LYS A 237 8.14 30.06 11.42
C LYS A 237 8.57 28.61 11.61
N ALA A 238 7.63 27.69 11.78
CA ALA A 238 7.91 26.25 11.87
C ALA A 238 8.25 25.62 10.50
N GLY A 239 7.93 26.32 9.40
CA GLY A 239 8.05 25.82 8.04
C GLY A 239 9.24 26.36 7.23
N GLU A 240 10.31 26.85 7.86
CA GLU A 240 11.57 27.09 7.13
C GLU A 240 12.07 25.76 6.55
N GLU A 241 11.80 25.53 5.26
CA GLU A 241 12.01 24.24 4.60
C GLU A 241 13.50 23.90 4.51
N GLU A 242 13.93 22.90 5.28
CA GLU A 242 15.17 22.18 5.01
C GLU A 242 14.96 21.17 3.88
N GLN A 243 15.98 20.98 3.02
CA GLN A 243 15.99 19.91 2.01
C GLN A 243 15.67 18.55 2.63
N THR A 244 15.00 17.68 1.86
CA THR A 244 14.58 16.37 2.37
C THR A 244 15.77 15.46 2.70
N PRO A 245 15.63 14.53 3.66
CA PRO A 245 16.69 13.58 3.98
C PRO A 245 17.17 12.78 2.76
N LEU A 246 16.28 12.31 1.88
CA LEU A 246 16.65 11.63 0.63
C LEU A 246 17.45 12.52 -0.30
N GLU A 247 17.01 13.75 -0.54
CA GLU A 247 17.70 14.68 -1.44
C GLU A 247 19.10 15.00 -0.93
N LYS A 248 19.25 15.30 0.37
CA LYS A 248 20.56 15.50 1.02
C LYS A 248 21.46 14.26 0.85
N LYS A 249 20.88 13.06 1.02
CA LYS A 249 21.60 11.77 0.86
C LYS A 249 21.98 11.49 -0.60
N LEU A 250 21.13 11.81 -1.56
CA LEU A 250 21.39 11.65 -2.99
C LEU A 250 22.39 12.68 -3.50
N GLU A 251 22.33 13.92 -3.04
CA GLU A 251 23.26 14.98 -3.40
C GLU A 251 24.68 14.68 -2.88
N SER A 252 24.80 14.37 -1.58
CA SER A 252 26.09 13.97 -0.99
C SER A 252 26.68 12.73 -1.65
N PHE A 253 25.83 11.78 -2.06
CA PHE A 253 26.25 10.62 -2.81
C PHE A 253 26.67 10.96 -4.24
N GLY A 254 25.93 11.82 -4.95
CA GLY A 254 26.29 12.32 -6.27
C GLY A 254 27.65 13.03 -6.26
N GLN A 255 27.92 13.83 -5.24
CA GLN A 255 29.24 14.45 -5.04
C GLN A 255 30.35 13.40 -4.86
N MET A 256 30.11 12.34 -4.07
CA MET A 256 31.07 11.23 -3.90
C MET A 256 31.40 10.56 -5.25
N LEU A 257 30.40 10.28 -6.08
CA LEU A 257 30.60 9.68 -7.40
C LEU A 257 31.39 10.60 -8.34
N ILE A 258 31.08 11.90 -8.36
CA ILE A 258 31.79 12.89 -9.17
C ILE A 258 33.27 12.93 -8.78
N TRP A 259 33.59 13.01 -7.49
CA TRP A 259 34.99 13.02 -7.03
C TRP A 259 35.72 11.71 -7.36
N ALA A 260 35.05 10.57 -7.23
CA ALA A 260 35.62 9.28 -7.63
C ALA A 260 35.88 9.22 -9.15
N ALA A 261 34.92 9.68 -9.96
CA ALA A 261 35.04 9.73 -11.41
C ALA A 261 36.19 10.64 -11.86
N LEU A 262 36.25 11.87 -11.33
CA LEU A 262 37.34 12.81 -11.62
C LEU A 262 38.71 12.25 -11.20
N GLY A 263 38.78 11.55 -10.06
CA GLY A 263 39.99 10.87 -9.61
C GLY A 263 40.45 9.78 -10.59
N ILE A 264 39.53 8.96 -11.10
CA ILE A 264 39.83 7.91 -12.08
C ILE A 264 40.21 8.54 -13.43
N VAL A 265 39.50 9.57 -13.89
CA VAL A 265 39.85 10.32 -15.11
C VAL A 265 41.26 10.89 -15.00
N ALA A 266 41.60 11.57 -13.90
CA ALA A 266 42.93 12.14 -13.70
C ALA A 266 44.02 11.05 -13.67
N LEU A 267 43.75 9.91 -13.02
CA LEU A 267 44.66 8.77 -12.99
C LEU A 267 44.90 8.19 -14.40
N LEU A 268 43.83 7.92 -15.15
CA LEU A 268 43.92 7.37 -16.50
C LEU A 268 44.58 8.34 -17.47
N PHE A 269 44.24 9.64 -17.36
CA PHE A 269 44.85 10.68 -18.18
C PHE A 269 46.36 10.76 -17.94
N GLY A 270 46.79 10.74 -16.67
CA GLY A 270 48.20 10.70 -16.31
C GLY A 270 48.92 9.45 -16.80
N LEU A 271 48.30 8.27 -16.67
CA LEU A 271 48.87 7.01 -17.15
C LEU A 271 48.99 6.95 -18.67
N GLY A 272 48.02 7.47 -19.42
CA GLY A 272 48.10 7.52 -20.87
C GLY A 272 49.15 8.53 -21.36
N LEU A 273 49.27 9.70 -20.70
CA LEU A 273 50.36 10.63 -20.99
C LEU A 273 51.74 9.98 -20.81
N LEU A 274 51.92 9.22 -19.73
CA LEU A 274 53.17 8.47 -19.48
C LEU A 274 53.43 7.38 -20.53
N ARG A 275 52.39 6.88 -21.20
CA ARG A 275 52.48 5.89 -22.28
C ARG A 275 52.65 6.51 -23.67
N GLY A 276 52.59 7.84 -23.78
CA GLY A 276 52.60 8.54 -25.06
C GLY A 276 51.35 8.27 -25.89
N THR A 277 50.20 7.99 -25.25
CA THR A 277 48.91 7.88 -25.97
C THR A 277 48.55 9.24 -26.55
N ASP A 278 47.85 9.25 -27.68
CA ASP A 278 47.49 10.51 -28.34
C ASP A 278 46.55 11.35 -27.46
N LEU A 279 46.82 12.66 -27.38
CA LEU A 279 46.06 13.59 -26.53
C LEU A 279 44.57 13.62 -26.91
N PHE A 280 44.23 13.41 -28.17
CA PHE A 280 42.87 13.33 -28.66
C PHE A 280 42.15 12.09 -28.11
N GLU A 281 42.76 10.92 -28.24
CA GLU A 281 42.20 9.64 -27.78
C GLU A 281 42.05 9.61 -26.26
N LEU A 282 43.03 10.17 -25.54
CA LEU A 282 43.00 10.37 -24.10
C LEU A 282 41.86 11.29 -23.65
N SER A 283 41.64 12.39 -24.38
CA SER A 283 40.57 13.34 -24.10
C SER A 283 39.19 12.72 -24.34
N LEU A 284 39.01 12.02 -25.46
CA LEU A 284 37.78 11.32 -25.80
C LEU A 284 37.44 10.23 -24.76
N THR A 285 38.43 9.43 -24.36
CA THR A 285 38.26 8.38 -23.34
C THR A 285 37.89 8.99 -21.99
N SER A 286 38.50 10.13 -21.63
CA SER A 286 38.20 10.84 -20.37
C SER A 286 36.78 11.41 -20.34
N VAL A 287 36.30 11.97 -21.45
CA VAL A 287 34.92 12.45 -21.60
C VAL A 287 33.93 11.28 -21.51
N SER A 288 34.22 10.18 -22.20
CA SER A 288 33.41 8.94 -22.15
C SER A 288 33.25 8.42 -20.73
N LEU A 289 34.34 8.43 -19.96
CA LEU A 289 34.38 7.96 -18.58
C LEU A 289 33.61 8.87 -17.63
N ALA A 290 33.70 10.19 -17.85
CA ALA A 290 32.98 11.18 -17.06
C ALA A 290 31.46 11.04 -17.25
N VAL A 291 31.00 10.77 -18.47
CA VAL A 291 29.58 10.50 -18.77
C VAL A 291 29.13 9.19 -18.10
N ALA A 292 29.88 8.09 -18.29
CA ALA A 292 29.49 6.78 -17.71
C ALA A 292 29.41 6.74 -16.18
N ALA A 293 30.17 7.60 -15.50
CA ALA A 293 30.15 7.65 -14.04
C ALA A 293 28.91 8.36 -13.45
N VAL A 294 28.14 9.07 -14.28
CA VAL A 294 26.95 9.80 -13.85
C VAL A 294 25.72 8.92 -14.04
N PRO A 295 24.90 8.68 -13.00
CA PRO A 295 23.64 7.95 -13.16
C PRO A 295 22.53 8.92 -13.60
N GLU A 296 22.39 9.18 -14.90
CA GLU A 296 21.46 10.21 -15.41
C GLU A 296 19.98 9.86 -15.16
N GLY A 297 19.66 8.57 -15.12
CA GLY A 297 18.29 8.08 -14.86
C GLY A 297 17.85 8.17 -13.40
N LEU A 298 18.75 8.45 -12.47
CA LEU A 298 18.46 8.31 -11.04
C LEU A 298 17.38 9.29 -10.52
N PRO A 299 17.44 10.61 -10.80
CA PRO A 299 16.40 11.53 -10.34
C PRO A 299 15.01 11.16 -10.87
N ALA A 300 14.92 10.80 -12.15
CA ALA A 300 13.67 10.42 -12.79
C ALA A 300 13.07 9.15 -12.16
N VAL A 301 13.90 8.13 -11.91
CA VAL A 301 13.43 6.88 -11.30
C VAL A 301 12.96 7.09 -9.87
N VAL A 302 13.66 7.89 -9.07
CA VAL A 302 13.24 8.23 -7.70
C VAL A 302 11.89 8.96 -7.70
N THR A 303 11.72 9.97 -8.56
CA THR A 303 10.46 10.72 -8.69
C THR A 303 9.30 9.81 -9.08
N VAL A 304 9.49 8.90 -10.04
CA VAL A 304 8.43 7.95 -10.43
C VAL A 304 8.14 6.95 -9.31
N ALA A 305 9.16 6.45 -8.60
CA ALA A 305 9.00 5.55 -7.46
C ALA A 305 8.11 6.18 -6.38
N LEU A 306 8.42 7.42 -6.00
CA LEU A 306 7.68 8.20 -5.02
C LEU A 306 6.25 8.48 -5.50
N SER A 307 6.07 8.88 -6.76
CA SER A 307 4.76 9.19 -7.35
C SER A 307 3.83 7.97 -7.37
N LEU A 308 4.34 6.80 -7.79
CA LEU A 308 3.59 5.54 -7.78
C LEU A 308 3.34 5.06 -6.34
N GLY A 309 4.24 5.35 -5.42
CA GLY A 309 4.05 5.17 -3.98
C GLY A 309 2.86 5.96 -3.45
N VAL A 310 2.79 7.26 -3.76
CA VAL A 310 1.65 8.12 -3.38
C VAL A 310 0.33 7.60 -3.94
N LEU A 311 0.31 7.11 -5.19
CA LEU A 311 -0.90 6.51 -5.77
C LEU A 311 -1.34 5.25 -5.01
N ARG A 312 -0.40 4.42 -4.52
CA ARG A 312 -0.71 3.23 -3.70
C ARG A 312 -1.20 3.62 -2.31
N MET A 313 -0.55 4.59 -1.66
CA MET A 313 -0.97 5.13 -0.36
C MET A 313 -2.38 5.73 -0.43
N SER A 314 -2.71 6.47 -1.49
CA SER A 314 -4.03 7.06 -1.69
C SER A 314 -5.14 6.00 -1.77
N ARG A 315 -4.85 4.82 -2.35
CA ARG A 315 -5.78 3.67 -2.35
C ARG A 315 -5.95 3.03 -0.97
N ARG A 316 -5.03 3.25 -0.04
CA ARG A 316 -5.08 2.85 1.37
C ARG A 316 -5.43 4.04 2.28
N HIS A 317 -6.25 4.96 1.77
CA HIS A 317 -6.78 6.12 2.49
C HIS A 317 -5.76 7.18 2.94
N ALA A 318 -4.50 7.11 2.51
CA ALA A 318 -3.46 8.08 2.85
C ALA A 318 -3.11 8.98 1.64
N LEU A 319 -3.61 10.21 1.65
CA LEU A 319 -3.38 11.20 0.61
C LEU A 319 -2.13 12.04 0.95
N VAL A 320 -1.05 11.84 0.21
CA VAL A 320 0.20 12.58 0.42
C VAL A 320 0.19 13.89 -0.37
N ARG A 321 0.47 15.01 0.30
CA ARG A 321 0.56 16.35 -0.33
C ARG A 321 1.98 16.68 -0.79
N LYS A 322 3.00 16.23 -0.04
CA LYS A 322 4.42 16.43 -0.38
C LYS A 322 5.09 15.09 -0.67
N LEU A 323 5.66 14.92 -1.86
CA LEU A 323 6.37 13.67 -2.24
C LEU A 323 7.49 13.31 -1.24
N ALA A 324 8.15 14.34 -0.71
CA ALA A 324 9.13 14.27 0.37
C ALA A 324 8.67 13.45 1.59
N ALA A 325 7.40 13.62 1.99
CA ALA A 325 6.87 13.03 3.22
C ALA A 325 6.83 11.50 3.15
N VAL A 326 6.72 10.92 1.95
CA VAL A 326 6.74 9.47 1.73
C VAL A 326 8.01 8.83 2.31
N GLU A 327 9.16 9.49 2.11
CA GLU A 327 10.45 8.96 2.55
C GLU A 327 10.62 9.11 4.06
N THR A 328 10.31 10.29 4.59
CA THR A 328 10.34 10.54 6.04
C THR A 328 9.45 9.54 6.78
N LEU A 329 8.31 9.16 6.19
CA LEU A 329 7.35 8.22 6.77
C LEU A 329 7.92 6.82 6.92
N GLY A 330 8.78 6.43 5.97
CA GLY A 330 9.53 5.17 6.06
C GLY A 330 10.58 5.15 7.18
N SER A 331 10.99 6.31 7.69
CA SER A 331 11.93 6.45 8.81
C SER A 331 11.28 6.77 10.15
N THR A 332 9.95 6.92 10.22
CA THR A 332 9.26 7.28 11.46
C THR A 332 9.61 6.32 12.60
N THR A 333 10.11 6.89 13.70
CA THR A 333 10.43 6.17 14.95
C THR A 333 9.36 6.40 16.00
N THR A 334 8.69 7.55 15.97
CA THR A 334 7.69 7.94 16.96
C THR A 334 6.45 8.49 16.26
N ILE A 335 5.28 7.99 16.64
CA ILE A 335 3.98 8.53 16.20
C ILE A 335 3.30 9.16 17.41
N CYS A 336 3.23 10.48 17.40
CA CYS A 336 2.41 11.27 18.31
C CYS A 336 1.02 11.38 17.73
N THR A 337 0.00 10.93 18.46
CA THR A 337 -1.38 10.90 17.95
C THR A 337 -2.36 11.47 18.94
N ASP A 338 -3.34 12.20 18.43
CA ASP A 338 -4.53 12.52 19.21
C ASP A 338 -5.38 11.26 19.45
N LYS A 339 -6.19 11.29 20.50
CA LYS A 339 -7.05 10.20 20.94
C LYS A 339 -8.38 10.23 20.19
N THR A 340 -9.14 11.31 20.34
CA THR A 340 -10.55 11.38 19.91
C THR A 340 -10.65 11.28 18.39
N GLY A 341 -11.54 10.43 17.88
CA GLY A 341 -11.78 10.25 16.44
C GLY A 341 -10.69 9.48 15.68
N THR A 342 -9.45 9.49 16.18
CA THR A 342 -8.28 8.83 15.59
C THR A 342 -8.06 7.41 16.12
N LEU A 343 -7.89 7.28 17.44
CA LEU A 343 -7.71 6.00 18.12
C LEU A 343 -9.06 5.42 18.57
N THR A 344 -10.02 6.29 18.81
CA THR A 344 -11.39 5.95 19.23
C THR A 344 -12.38 6.14 18.10
N MET A 345 -13.59 5.61 18.27
CA MET A 345 -14.66 5.73 17.27
C MET A 345 -15.14 7.17 17.09
N GLY A 346 -14.99 8.02 18.12
CA GLY A 346 -15.65 9.32 18.20
C GLY A 346 -17.16 9.18 18.47
N GLU A 347 -17.59 8.01 18.94
CA GLU A 347 -19.00 7.65 19.14
C GLU A 347 -19.19 7.19 20.59
N MET A 348 -19.98 7.94 21.36
CA MET A 348 -20.26 7.57 22.75
C MET A 348 -21.03 6.25 22.78
N THR A 349 -20.54 5.30 23.57
CA THR A 349 -21.12 3.95 23.69
C THR A 349 -21.29 3.60 25.17
N VAL A 350 -22.50 3.21 25.57
CA VAL A 350 -22.73 2.65 26.92
C VAL A 350 -22.11 1.26 26.99
N ARG A 351 -21.29 1.03 28.01
CA ARG A 351 -20.58 -0.23 28.25
C ARG A 351 -21.02 -0.93 29.53
N ALA A 352 -21.51 -0.17 30.50
CA ALA A 352 -21.95 -0.71 31.77
C ALA A 352 -23.31 -0.13 32.16
N LEU A 353 -24.19 -0.98 32.68
CA LEU A 353 -25.44 -0.58 33.33
C LEU A 353 -25.42 -1.09 34.76
N TYR A 354 -26.03 -0.34 35.68
CA TYR A 354 -26.24 -0.78 37.05
C TYR A 354 -27.67 -0.50 37.47
N VAL A 355 -28.41 -1.54 37.84
CA VAL A 355 -29.81 -1.43 38.28
C VAL A 355 -30.11 -2.56 39.27
N ALA A 356 -30.96 -2.28 40.26
CA ALA A 356 -31.38 -3.26 41.27
C ALA A 356 -30.21 -4.02 41.95
N ASN A 357 -29.12 -3.31 42.27
CA ASN A 357 -27.91 -3.84 42.89
C ASN A 357 -27.12 -4.86 42.04
N GLN A 358 -27.34 -4.85 40.72
CA GLN A 358 -26.66 -5.72 39.75
C GLN A 358 -25.96 -4.89 38.69
N SER A 359 -24.77 -5.32 38.29
CA SER A 359 -23.98 -4.70 37.22
C SER A 359 -24.04 -5.54 35.96
N TYR A 360 -24.20 -4.87 34.82
CA TYR A 360 -24.33 -5.51 33.51
C TYR A 360 -23.35 -4.90 32.52
N GLU A 361 -22.84 -5.73 31.62
CA GLU A 361 -22.03 -5.30 30.48
C GLU A 361 -22.90 -5.16 29.23
N VAL A 362 -22.73 -4.09 28.47
CA VAL A 362 -23.43 -3.85 27.20
C VAL A 362 -22.49 -4.11 26.04
N THR A 363 -22.89 -5.00 25.14
CA THR A 363 -22.13 -5.33 23.93
C THR A 363 -22.56 -4.51 22.71
N GLY A 364 -21.77 -4.58 21.63
CA GLY A 364 -21.90 -3.72 20.45
C GLY A 364 -21.17 -2.38 20.64
N LEU A 365 -20.70 -1.81 19.54
CA LEU A 365 -19.96 -0.55 19.50
C LEU A 365 -20.80 0.50 18.74
N GLY A 366 -20.63 1.77 19.09
CA GLY A 366 -21.30 2.87 18.41
C GLY A 366 -22.81 2.92 18.67
N TYR A 367 -23.52 3.54 17.74
CA TYR A 367 -24.96 3.82 17.85
C TYR A 367 -25.89 2.72 17.30
N GLU A 368 -25.35 1.56 16.95
CA GLU A 368 -26.16 0.44 16.48
C GLU A 368 -27.03 -0.09 17.64
N PRO A 369 -28.37 -0.18 17.47
CA PRO A 369 -29.29 -0.63 18.52
C PRO A 369 -29.28 -2.16 18.71
N GLU A 370 -28.58 -2.91 17.85
CA GLU A 370 -28.39 -4.35 17.99
C GLU A 370 -27.23 -4.66 18.95
N GLY A 371 -27.46 -5.59 19.89
CA GLY A 371 -26.48 -6.00 20.89
C GLY A 371 -27.12 -6.79 22.02
N GLU A 372 -26.30 -7.28 22.93
CA GLU A 372 -26.73 -8.05 24.10
C GLU A 372 -26.26 -7.39 25.40
N VAL A 373 -27.13 -7.40 26.41
CA VAL A 373 -26.76 -7.11 27.79
C VAL A 373 -26.35 -8.41 28.48
N ARG A 374 -25.18 -8.41 29.14
CA ARG A 374 -24.59 -9.56 29.80
C ARG A 374 -24.51 -9.37 31.31
N PHE A 375 -24.83 -10.43 32.04
CA PHE A 375 -24.61 -10.57 33.47
C PHE A 375 -23.61 -11.69 33.70
N GLU A 376 -22.51 -11.41 34.42
CA GLU A 376 -21.42 -12.39 34.68
C GLU A 376 -20.91 -13.12 33.41
N GLY A 377 -20.81 -12.38 32.29
CA GLY A 377 -20.31 -12.90 31.01
C GLY A 377 -21.33 -13.70 30.19
N LYS A 378 -22.55 -13.92 30.68
CA LYS A 378 -23.65 -14.59 29.96
C LYS A 378 -24.76 -13.61 29.60
N LYS A 379 -25.54 -13.92 28.57
CA LYS A 379 -26.71 -13.11 28.20
C LYS A 379 -27.69 -13.03 29.38
N ALA A 380 -28.17 -11.83 29.68
CA ALA A 380 -29.12 -11.62 30.78
C ALA A 380 -30.41 -12.45 30.54
N GLU A 381 -30.75 -13.31 31.51
CA GLU A 381 -31.94 -14.17 31.49
C GLU A 381 -33.22 -13.42 31.92
N VAL A 382 -34.38 -14.08 31.85
CA VAL A 382 -35.71 -13.49 32.10
C VAL A 382 -35.83 -12.83 33.48
N GLU A 383 -35.15 -13.37 34.50
CA GLU A 383 -35.18 -12.81 35.87
C GLU A 383 -34.58 -11.40 35.95
N HIS A 384 -33.65 -11.05 35.05
CA HIS A 384 -33.03 -9.72 34.99
C HIS A 384 -33.77 -8.74 34.07
N ALA A 385 -34.79 -9.22 33.33
CA ALA A 385 -35.44 -8.44 32.29
C ALA A 385 -36.27 -7.28 32.86
N ALA A 386 -36.95 -7.45 34.00
CA ALA A 386 -37.82 -6.42 34.54
C ALA A 386 -37.05 -5.17 35.04
N PRO A 387 -35.97 -5.30 35.85
CA PRO A 387 -35.17 -4.14 36.25
C PRO A 387 -34.46 -3.45 35.08
N LEU A 388 -33.94 -4.22 34.12
CA LEU A 388 -33.31 -3.68 32.91
C LEU A 388 -34.31 -2.91 32.06
N LEU A 389 -35.54 -3.42 31.91
CA LEU A 389 -36.59 -2.76 31.15
C LEU A 389 -37.07 -1.46 31.81
N GLU A 390 -37.10 -1.38 33.15
CA GLU A 390 -37.42 -0.14 33.86
C GLU A 390 -36.36 0.92 33.61
N LEU A 391 -35.07 0.57 33.73
CA LEU A 391 -33.97 1.49 33.40
C LEU A 391 -34.03 1.91 31.93
N ALA A 392 -34.24 0.95 31.01
CA ALA A 392 -34.39 1.19 29.57
C ALA A 392 -35.52 2.19 29.28
N THR A 393 -36.66 2.05 29.97
CA THR A 393 -37.81 2.94 29.81
C THR A 393 -37.46 4.38 30.19
N ILE A 394 -36.68 4.59 31.24
CA ILE A 394 -36.27 5.93 31.70
C ILE A 394 -35.25 6.54 30.74
N ILE A 395 -34.22 5.80 30.33
CA ILE A 395 -33.18 6.34 29.44
C ILE A 395 -33.69 6.61 28.02
N LEU A 396 -34.67 5.82 27.54
CA LEU A 396 -35.37 6.09 26.27
C LEU A 396 -36.42 7.20 26.42
N GLY A 397 -37.10 7.27 27.56
CA GLY A 397 -38.13 8.27 27.84
C GLY A 397 -37.57 9.67 28.11
N CYS A 398 -36.37 9.77 28.70
CA CYS A 398 -35.67 11.03 28.96
C CYS A 398 -34.56 11.25 27.92
N ASN A 399 -34.97 11.45 26.67
CA ASN A 399 -34.06 11.54 25.52
C ASN A 399 -34.66 12.42 24.42
N ASN A 400 -33.84 13.23 23.75
CA ASN A 400 -34.23 14.02 22.56
C ASN A 400 -33.46 13.62 21.30
N ALA A 401 -32.48 12.73 21.39
CA ALA A 401 -31.75 12.27 20.23
C ALA A 401 -32.61 11.36 19.34
N HIS A 402 -32.17 11.19 18.10
CA HIS A 402 -32.75 10.22 17.19
C HIS A 402 -31.65 9.39 16.54
N LEU A 403 -31.86 8.08 16.47
CA LEU A 403 -31.01 7.17 15.73
C LEU A 403 -31.55 7.05 14.30
N VAL A 404 -30.72 7.45 13.33
CA VAL A 404 -31.05 7.38 11.90
C VAL A 404 -30.09 6.43 11.22
N GLN A 405 -30.65 5.45 10.50
CA GLN A 405 -29.87 4.55 9.68
C GLN A 405 -29.58 5.20 8.32
N GLU A 406 -28.32 5.55 8.06
CA GLU A 406 -27.85 6.02 6.75
C GLU A 406 -27.02 4.92 6.09
N LYS A 407 -27.56 4.30 5.04
CA LYS A 407 -26.96 3.13 4.36
C LYS A 407 -26.77 1.97 5.34
N GLU A 408 -25.52 1.58 5.62
CA GLU A 408 -25.15 0.49 6.53
C GLU A 408 -24.75 0.99 7.94
N ASN A 409 -24.71 2.31 8.19
CA ASN A 409 -24.25 2.87 9.47
C ASN A 409 -25.37 3.63 10.21
N TRP A 410 -25.39 3.50 11.54
CA TRP A 410 -26.26 4.27 12.42
C TRP A 410 -25.61 5.59 12.79
N LYS A 411 -26.36 6.69 12.65
CA LYS A 411 -25.94 8.01 13.09
C LYS A 411 -26.91 8.55 14.14
N VAL A 412 -26.36 9.32 15.08
CA VAL A 412 -27.16 10.10 16.01
C VAL A 412 -27.44 11.48 15.42
N ILE A 413 -28.69 11.91 15.51
CA ILE A 413 -29.10 13.31 15.36
C ILE A 413 -29.48 13.80 16.76
N GLY A 414 -28.66 14.66 17.35
CA GLY A 414 -28.81 15.10 18.75
C GLY A 414 -27.51 14.95 19.53
N ASP A 415 -27.59 14.99 20.86
CA ASP A 415 -26.41 14.84 21.72
C ASP A 415 -25.85 13.40 21.67
N PRO A 416 -24.53 13.20 21.49
CA PRO A 416 -23.90 11.87 21.48
C PRO A 416 -24.18 11.02 22.73
N THR A 417 -24.27 11.65 23.90
CA THR A 417 -24.58 10.99 25.18
C THR A 417 -25.99 10.43 25.16
N GLU A 418 -26.95 11.22 24.67
CA GLU A 418 -28.33 10.80 24.50
C GLU A 418 -28.46 9.70 23.43
N GLY A 419 -27.73 9.81 22.32
CA GLY A 419 -27.65 8.75 21.30
C GLY A 419 -27.12 7.42 21.84
N ALA A 420 -26.09 7.47 22.69
CA ALA A 420 -25.54 6.29 23.36
C ALA A 420 -26.58 5.62 24.27
N LEU A 421 -27.35 6.42 25.01
CA LEU A 421 -28.44 5.94 25.86
C LEU A 421 -29.60 5.34 25.04
N LEU A 422 -29.92 5.86 23.86
CA LEU A 422 -30.92 5.26 22.96
C LEU A 422 -30.50 3.87 22.52
N ALA A 423 -29.27 3.73 22.03
CA ALA A 423 -28.74 2.45 21.61
C ALA A 423 -28.71 1.46 22.78
N ALA A 424 -28.31 1.90 23.97
CA ALA A 424 -28.28 1.07 25.18
C ALA A 424 -29.68 0.64 25.64
N GLY A 425 -30.65 1.56 25.63
CA GLY A 425 -32.03 1.26 25.99
C GLY A 425 -32.68 0.24 25.06
N ALA A 426 -32.38 0.32 23.76
CA ALA A 426 -32.79 -0.69 22.80
C ALA A 426 -32.16 -2.07 23.10
N LYS A 427 -30.84 -2.11 23.35
CA LYS A 427 -30.11 -3.34 23.72
C LYS A 427 -30.58 -3.96 25.03
N ALA A 428 -31.05 -3.15 25.97
CA ALA A 428 -31.64 -3.57 27.24
C ALA A 428 -33.09 -4.10 27.09
N GLY A 429 -33.63 -4.16 25.87
CA GLY A 429 -34.95 -4.70 25.57
C GLY A 429 -36.07 -3.66 25.50
N GLY A 430 -35.74 -2.37 25.62
CA GLY A 430 -36.68 -1.27 25.42
C GLY A 430 -37.00 -1.04 23.95
N ASP A 431 -38.21 -0.57 23.66
CA ASP A 431 -38.64 -0.19 22.31
C ASP A 431 -39.00 1.30 22.31
N TYR A 432 -38.16 2.08 21.63
CA TYR A 432 -38.30 3.54 21.53
C TYR A 432 -39.63 3.96 20.89
N GLU A 433 -40.05 3.30 19.80
CA GLU A 433 -41.33 3.63 19.14
C GLU A 433 -42.52 3.30 20.05
N SER A 434 -42.44 2.20 20.79
CA SER A 434 -43.45 1.84 21.78
C SER A 434 -43.53 2.88 22.90
N ILE A 435 -42.40 3.42 23.38
CA ILE A 435 -42.37 4.47 24.41
C ILE A 435 -42.98 5.76 23.90
N GLU A 436 -42.60 6.25 22.72
CA GLU A 436 -43.18 7.46 22.12
C GLU A 436 -44.70 7.34 21.94
N ARG A 437 -45.18 6.17 21.51
CA ARG A 437 -46.61 5.92 21.30
C ARG A 437 -47.40 5.74 22.61
N LYS A 438 -46.86 5.00 23.59
CA LYS A 438 -47.58 4.63 24.83
C LYS A 438 -47.41 5.67 25.93
N LEU A 439 -46.30 6.42 25.92
CA LEU A 439 -45.91 7.39 26.93
C LEU A 439 -45.64 8.75 26.24
N PRO A 440 -46.67 9.42 25.69
CA PRO A 440 -46.47 10.65 24.93
C PRO A 440 -45.87 11.75 25.81
N LYS A 441 -44.85 12.43 25.27
CA LYS A 441 -44.19 13.61 25.87
C LYS A 441 -45.21 14.73 26.10
N GLN A 442 -45.25 15.26 27.32
CA GLN A 442 -46.11 16.39 27.70
C GLN A 442 -45.30 17.68 27.81
N GLN A 443 -44.18 17.62 28.53
CA GLN A 443 -43.32 18.77 28.78
C GLN A 443 -41.87 18.31 28.91
N GLU A 444 -40.95 19.19 28.53
CA GLU A 444 -39.51 19.03 28.70
C GLU A 444 -38.97 20.16 29.57
N ILE A 445 -38.06 19.82 30.46
CA ILE A 445 -37.19 20.77 31.14
C ILE A 445 -35.77 20.43 30.70
N PRO A 446 -35.08 21.33 29.93
CA PRO A 446 -33.70 21.33 29.44
C PRO A 446 -32.72 20.25 29.90
N PHE A 447 -31.51 20.21 29.33
CA PHE A 447 -30.33 20.11 30.18
C PHE A 447 -29.89 21.54 30.57
N ASP A 448 -29.37 21.72 31.79
CA ASP A 448 -28.80 22.98 32.26
C ASP A 448 -27.56 22.68 33.11
N SER A 449 -26.50 23.45 32.91
CA SER A 449 -25.18 23.16 33.49
C SER A 449 -25.10 23.46 34.99
N ASP A 450 -25.96 24.33 35.51
CA ASP A 450 -26.02 24.65 36.93
C ASP A 450 -26.71 23.52 37.71
N ARG A 451 -27.80 22.96 37.16
CA ARG A 451 -28.51 21.81 37.78
C ARG A 451 -27.95 20.44 37.40
N LYS A 452 -27.26 20.31 36.25
CA LYS A 452 -26.69 19.04 35.73
C LYS A 452 -27.69 17.88 35.57
N LEU A 453 -28.96 18.19 35.35
CA LEU A 453 -30.06 17.24 35.14
C LEU A 453 -30.75 17.52 33.80
N SER A 454 -31.47 16.53 33.28
CA SER A 454 -32.41 16.60 32.16
C SER A 454 -33.70 15.90 32.57
N THR A 455 -34.86 16.51 32.31
CA THR A 455 -36.14 16.02 32.80
C THR A 455 -37.19 16.00 31.69
N MET A 456 -37.83 14.85 31.50
CA MET A 456 -38.93 14.63 30.56
C MET A 456 -40.19 14.18 31.28
N ILE A 457 -41.28 14.93 31.13
CA ILE A 457 -42.57 14.61 31.72
C ILE A 457 -43.42 13.90 30.66
N ARG A 458 -43.81 12.67 30.95
CA ARG A 458 -44.60 11.81 30.05
C ARG A 458 -45.90 11.37 30.70
N LYS A 459 -46.92 11.17 29.87
CA LYS A 459 -48.22 10.65 30.32
C LYS A 459 -48.20 9.12 30.32
N MET A 460 -48.38 8.53 31.48
CA MET A 460 -48.45 7.08 31.68
C MET A 460 -49.77 6.50 31.16
N GLN A 461 -49.82 5.19 30.93
CA GLN A 461 -51.02 4.50 30.40
C GLN A 461 -52.24 4.57 31.33
N ASP A 462 -52.02 4.66 32.64
CA ASP A 462 -53.06 4.87 33.66
C ASP A 462 -53.55 6.33 33.75
N GLY A 463 -53.00 7.19 32.89
CA GLY A 463 -53.30 8.61 32.79
C GLY A 463 -52.63 9.48 33.85
N LYS A 464 -51.72 8.93 34.67
CA LYS A 464 -50.85 9.73 35.55
C LYS A 464 -49.71 10.35 34.76
N LEU A 465 -49.07 11.37 35.34
CA LEU A 465 -47.85 11.94 34.78
C LEU A 465 -46.64 11.34 35.51
N ARG A 466 -45.58 11.06 34.77
CA ARG A 466 -44.29 10.63 35.33
C ARG A 466 -43.19 11.53 34.78
N ALA A 467 -42.37 12.08 35.66
CA ALA A 467 -41.13 12.75 35.31
C ALA A 467 -40.02 11.70 35.24
N PHE A 468 -39.33 11.62 34.10
CA PHE A 468 -38.11 10.84 33.91
C PHE A 468 -36.91 11.79 33.95
N ILE A 469 -35.90 11.47 34.75
CA ILE A 469 -34.75 12.33 35.00
C ILE A 469 -33.46 11.57 34.72
N ASN A 470 -32.56 12.19 33.95
CA ASN A 470 -31.19 11.74 33.75
C ASN A 470 -30.22 12.86 34.16
N GLY A 471 -29.08 12.52 34.78
CA GLY A 471 -28.08 13.54 35.07
C GLY A 471 -26.89 13.04 35.89
N ALA A 472 -26.14 13.98 36.46
CA ALA A 472 -24.95 13.67 37.25
C ALA A 472 -25.33 12.84 38.51
N PRO A 473 -24.69 11.67 38.75
CA PRO A 473 -25.10 10.77 39.85
C PRO A 473 -25.07 11.41 41.24
N ASP A 474 -24.08 12.26 41.51
CA ASP A 474 -23.92 13.01 42.76
C ASP A 474 -25.11 13.95 43.02
N VAL A 475 -25.47 14.77 42.02
CA VAL A 475 -26.58 15.72 42.12
C VAL A 475 -27.93 15.00 42.18
N LEU A 476 -28.10 13.94 41.40
CA LEU A 476 -29.35 13.19 41.35
C LEU A 476 -29.63 12.48 42.68
N LEU A 477 -28.59 11.86 43.28
CA LEU A 477 -28.73 11.15 44.54
C LEU A 477 -29.21 12.07 45.67
N GLU A 478 -28.76 13.32 45.76
CA GLU A 478 -29.23 14.28 46.77
C GLU A 478 -30.75 14.51 46.74
N ARG A 479 -31.38 14.29 45.59
CA ARG A 479 -32.81 14.50 45.36
C ARG A 479 -33.64 13.20 45.43
N CYS A 480 -32.99 12.06 45.62
CA CYS A 480 -33.64 10.75 45.73
C CYS A 480 -33.95 10.40 47.20
N THR A 481 -35.22 10.10 47.48
CA THR A 481 -35.68 9.58 48.78
C THR A 481 -36.02 8.09 48.73
N ASN A 482 -36.24 7.55 47.54
CA ASN A 482 -36.61 6.15 47.31
C ASN A 482 -35.65 5.47 46.33
N LEU A 483 -35.58 4.14 46.41
CA LEU A 483 -34.77 3.28 45.55
C LEU A 483 -35.68 2.23 44.87
N TYR A 484 -35.46 2.02 43.58
CA TYR A 484 -36.02 0.89 42.85
C TYR A 484 -35.13 -0.35 43.07
N ALA A 485 -35.60 -1.30 43.88
CA ALA A 485 -34.95 -2.58 44.12
C ALA A 485 -35.63 -3.70 43.33
N GLY A 486 -35.00 -4.87 43.22
CA GLY A 486 -35.59 -6.04 42.53
C GLY A 486 -36.93 -6.51 43.11
N THR A 487 -37.24 -6.14 44.36
CA THR A 487 -38.51 -6.39 45.04
C THR A 487 -39.53 -5.25 44.94
N GLY A 488 -39.23 -4.19 44.18
CA GLY A 488 -40.05 -2.98 44.02
C GLY A 488 -39.43 -1.73 44.66
N VAL A 489 -40.22 -0.64 44.71
CA VAL A 489 -39.80 0.66 45.27
C VAL A 489 -39.84 0.62 46.79
N ARG A 490 -38.76 1.06 47.44
CA ARG A 490 -38.67 1.23 48.90
C ARG A 490 -37.91 2.51 49.28
N PRO A 491 -38.04 3.02 50.52
CA PRO A 491 -37.18 4.11 51.01
C PRO A 491 -35.69 3.76 50.87
N MET A 492 -34.90 4.74 50.44
CA MET A 492 -33.45 4.60 50.29
C MET A 492 -32.75 4.74 51.65
N THR A 493 -31.83 3.83 51.98
CA THR A 493 -31.01 3.90 53.19
C THR A 493 -29.67 4.58 52.92
N ASP A 494 -28.96 4.99 53.97
CA ASP A 494 -27.60 5.54 53.84
C ASP A 494 -26.60 4.50 53.27
N GLU A 495 -26.82 3.22 53.56
CA GLU A 495 -26.02 2.11 53.03
C GLU A 495 -26.24 1.94 51.52
N ASP A 496 -27.48 2.09 51.04
CA ASP A 496 -27.77 2.08 49.60
C ASP A 496 -27.05 3.23 48.90
N ARG A 497 -27.10 4.44 49.48
CA ARG A 497 -26.44 5.63 48.94
C ARG A 497 -24.92 5.43 48.84
N GLN A 498 -24.30 4.87 49.87
CA GLN A 498 -22.87 4.53 49.85
C GLN A 498 -22.55 3.49 48.77
N THR A 499 -23.40 2.49 48.59
CA THR A 499 -23.21 1.45 47.57
C THR A 499 -23.27 2.04 46.15
N ILE A 500 -24.23 2.92 45.87
CA ILE A 500 -24.35 3.58 44.56
C ILE A 500 -23.14 4.49 44.30
N VAL A 501 -22.68 5.24 45.31
CA VAL A 501 -21.47 6.08 45.18
C VAL A 501 -20.22 5.24 44.92
N ALA A 502 -20.07 4.10 45.61
CA ALA A 502 -18.98 3.17 45.36
C ALA A 502 -19.02 2.62 43.93
N GLN A 503 -20.20 2.27 43.42
CA GLN A 503 -20.36 1.78 42.06
C GLN A 503 -20.08 2.86 41.01
N ASN A 504 -20.54 4.09 41.23
CA ASN A 504 -20.21 5.23 40.38
C ASN A 504 -18.67 5.43 40.32
N THR A 505 -18.00 5.33 41.46
CA THR A 505 -16.53 5.42 41.55
C THR A 505 -15.85 4.29 40.79
N ALA A 506 -16.35 3.06 40.90
CA ALA A 506 -15.80 1.90 40.19
C ALA A 506 -15.95 2.04 38.65
N MET A 507 -17.09 2.53 38.18
CA MET A 507 -17.29 2.83 36.75
C MET A 507 -16.36 3.96 36.28
N ALA A 508 -16.21 5.03 37.06
CA ALA A 508 -15.30 6.13 36.75
C ALA A 508 -13.84 5.68 36.66
N GLN A 509 -13.39 4.75 37.52
CA GLN A 509 -12.05 4.14 37.46
C GLN A 509 -11.82 3.32 36.18
N GLN A 510 -12.88 2.85 35.54
CA GLN A 510 -12.83 2.21 34.22
C GLN A 510 -12.94 3.22 33.07
N ALA A 511 -12.72 4.51 33.35
CA ALA A 511 -12.82 5.62 32.41
C ALA A 511 -14.22 5.80 31.79
N LEU A 512 -15.26 5.28 32.45
CA LEU A 512 -16.65 5.48 32.03
C LEU A 512 -17.16 6.82 32.56
N ARG A 513 -17.75 7.62 31.68
CA ARG A 513 -18.62 8.73 32.04
C ARG A 513 -19.94 8.14 32.53
N VAL A 514 -20.35 8.47 33.75
CA VAL A 514 -21.52 7.87 34.41
C VAL A 514 -22.68 8.86 34.49
N LEU A 515 -23.88 8.40 34.14
CA LEU A 515 -25.13 9.12 34.36
C LEU A 515 -26.05 8.32 35.29
N GLY A 516 -26.74 9.01 36.19
CA GLY A 516 -27.81 8.45 37.01
C GLY A 516 -29.17 8.65 36.34
N SER A 517 -30.06 7.67 36.55
CA SER A 517 -31.44 7.69 36.06
C SER A 517 -32.41 7.51 37.21
N ALA A 518 -33.44 8.36 37.25
CA ALA A 518 -34.48 8.35 38.26
C ALA A 518 -35.84 8.73 37.67
N TYR A 519 -36.91 8.48 38.43
CA TYR A 519 -38.24 8.97 38.07
C TYR A 519 -39.03 9.45 39.27
N ARG A 520 -40.12 10.17 39.00
CA ARG A 520 -41.15 10.50 39.98
C ARG A 520 -42.54 10.47 39.35
N ASP A 521 -43.48 9.84 40.04
CA ASP A 521 -44.90 9.91 39.70
C ASP A 521 -45.51 11.20 40.23
N LEU A 522 -46.31 11.86 39.39
CA LEU A 522 -46.99 13.12 39.70
C LEU A 522 -48.51 12.87 39.75
N ASP A 523 -49.18 13.53 40.68
CA ASP A 523 -50.63 13.47 40.82
C ASP A 523 -51.37 14.16 39.66
N LYS A 524 -52.63 13.78 39.40
CA LYS A 524 -53.42 14.25 38.24
C LYS A 524 -53.74 15.75 38.22
N THR A 525 -53.44 16.50 39.28
CA THR A 525 -53.91 17.89 39.53
C THR A 525 -52.81 18.94 39.40
N VAL A 526 -51.82 18.71 38.54
CA VAL A 526 -50.65 19.59 38.43
C VAL A 526 -50.84 20.62 37.30
N ALA A 527 -50.37 21.85 37.54
CA ALA A 527 -50.51 23.02 36.67
C ALA A 527 -49.91 22.81 35.26
N ALA A 528 -50.33 23.63 34.30
CA ALA A 528 -49.97 23.49 32.88
C ALA A 528 -48.49 23.78 32.55
N ASP A 529 -47.72 24.37 33.48
CA ASP A 529 -46.28 24.63 33.33
C ASP A 529 -45.56 24.19 34.62
N LEU A 530 -44.96 23.01 34.59
CA LEU A 530 -44.16 22.47 35.70
C LEU A 530 -42.74 23.01 35.67
N THR A 531 -42.24 23.53 36.79
CA THR A 531 -40.84 23.96 36.93
C THR A 531 -39.95 22.84 37.46
N ALA A 532 -38.63 22.98 37.34
CA ALA A 532 -37.67 21.99 37.84
C ALA A 532 -37.86 21.72 39.35
N ASP A 533 -38.11 22.79 40.13
CA ASP A 533 -38.32 22.71 41.58
C ASP A 533 -39.60 21.95 41.95
N ASP A 534 -40.60 21.88 41.06
CA ASP A 534 -41.85 21.16 41.31
C ASP A 534 -41.69 19.64 41.13
N VAL A 535 -40.78 19.19 40.25
CA VAL A 535 -40.67 17.78 39.83
C VAL A 535 -39.38 17.10 40.27
N GLU A 536 -38.26 17.80 40.42
CA GLU A 536 -36.93 17.23 40.68
C GLU A 536 -36.62 17.05 42.19
N HIS A 537 -37.60 16.61 42.97
CA HIS A 537 -37.44 16.24 44.39
C HIS A 537 -38.21 14.96 44.71
N ASP A 538 -37.92 14.30 45.83
CA ASP A 538 -38.54 13.02 46.24
C ASP A 538 -38.46 11.91 45.18
N LEU A 539 -37.32 11.84 44.48
CA LEU A 539 -37.13 10.96 43.34
C LEU A 539 -36.94 9.49 43.75
N VAL A 540 -37.32 8.59 42.86
CA VAL A 540 -36.99 7.16 42.91
C VAL A 540 -35.75 6.92 42.05
N PHE A 541 -34.62 6.62 42.69
CA PHE A 541 -33.40 6.24 41.98
C PHE A 541 -33.56 4.85 41.35
N VAL A 542 -33.17 4.70 40.09
CA VAL A 542 -33.29 3.43 39.37
C VAL A 542 -31.94 2.82 39.05
N GLY A 543 -31.02 3.58 38.44
CA GLY A 543 -29.76 2.99 38.00
C GLY A 543 -28.72 3.97 37.49
N LEU A 544 -27.56 3.42 37.13
CA LEU A 544 -26.45 4.12 36.50
C LEU A 544 -26.21 3.58 35.10
N SER A 545 -25.81 4.47 34.19
CA SER A 545 -25.32 4.13 32.84
C SER A 545 -23.89 4.65 32.67
N GLY A 546 -22.94 3.75 32.52
CA GLY A 546 -21.53 4.05 32.27
C GLY A 546 -21.18 3.94 30.80
N MET A 547 -20.66 5.02 30.22
CA MET A 547 -20.38 5.13 28.79
C MET A 547 -18.99 5.69 28.51
N VAL A 548 -18.42 5.34 27.37
CA VAL A 548 -17.09 5.78 26.94
C VAL A 548 -17.08 5.91 25.43
N ASP A 549 -16.14 6.68 24.88
CA ASP A 549 -15.78 6.63 23.47
C ASP A 549 -14.78 5.46 23.27
N PRO A 550 -15.23 4.30 22.74
CA PRO A 550 -14.42 3.09 22.75
C PRO A 550 -13.29 3.15 21.72
N PRO A 551 -12.15 2.49 22.00
CA PRO A 551 -11.06 2.38 21.03
C PRO A 551 -11.45 1.52 19.83
N ARG A 552 -10.93 1.86 18.65
CA ARG A 552 -11.11 1.06 17.43
C ARG A 552 -10.33 -0.25 17.56
N GLN A 553 -10.92 -1.38 17.13
CA GLN A 553 -10.20 -2.67 17.15
C GLN A 553 -8.96 -2.63 16.24
N GLU A 554 -9.10 -2.06 15.05
CA GLU A 554 -7.98 -1.81 14.13
C GLU A 554 -6.89 -0.91 14.70
N ALA A 555 -7.22 0.03 15.62
CA ALA A 555 -6.20 0.84 16.29
C ALA A 555 -5.34 -0.03 17.22
N LYS A 556 -5.92 -1.00 17.93
CA LYS A 556 -5.17 -1.96 18.77
C LYS A 556 -4.19 -2.77 17.93
N ASP A 557 -4.67 -3.33 16.82
CA ASP A 557 -3.83 -4.13 15.90
C ASP A 557 -2.72 -3.28 15.27
N ALA A 558 -3.02 -2.03 14.93
CA ALA A 558 -2.07 -1.08 14.36
C ALA A 558 -0.98 -0.67 15.37
N VAL A 559 -1.33 -0.38 16.63
CA VAL A 559 -0.36 -0.10 17.69
C VAL A 559 0.54 -1.31 17.95
N ALA A 560 -0.02 -2.53 17.96
CA ALA A 560 0.77 -3.75 18.08
C ALA A 560 1.77 -3.92 16.93
N LYS A 561 1.36 -3.63 15.69
CA LYS A 561 2.26 -3.60 14.52
C LYS A 561 3.35 -2.55 14.64
N CYS A 562 3.02 -1.34 15.09
CA CYS A 562 4.01 -0.29 15.35
C CYS A 562 5.07 -0.75 16.36
N ARG A 563 4.64 -1.35 17.48
CA ARG A 563 5.53 -1.85 18.51
C ARG A 563 6.45 -2.97 17.99
N ALA A 564 5.90 -3.92 17.23
CA ALA A 564 6.68 -4.97 16.57
C ALA A 564 7.72 -4.40 15.56
N ALA A 565 7.37 -3.30 14.89
CA ALA A 565 8.23 -2.56 13.97
C ALA A 565 9.22 -1.59 14.64
N GLY A 566 9.27 -1.56 15.99
CA GLY A 566 10.11 -0.67 16.78
C GLY A 566 9.71 0.80 16.75
N ILE A 567 8.44 1.11 16.45
CA ILE A 567 7.88 2.47 16.43
C ILE A 567 7.18 2.72 17.77
N ARG A 568 7.56 3.79 18.47
CA ARG A 568 6.89 4.25 19.71
C ARG A 568 5.63 5.03 19.36
N VAL A 569 4.49 4.64 19.91
CA VAL A 569 3.25 5.41 19.83
C VAL A 569 3.10 6.23 21.11
N VAL A 570 2.76 7.51 20.99
CA VAL A 570 2.59 8.45 22.10
C VAL A 570 1.22 9.10 21.96
N MET A 571 0.41 9.03 23.01
CA MET A 571 -0.91 9.68 23.05
C MET A 571 -0.79 11.11 23.56
N ILE A 572 -1.36 12.06 22.84
CA ILE A 572 -1.40 13.48 23.21
C ILE A 572 -2.86 13.93 23.17
N THR A 573 -3.46 14.27 24.31
CA THR A 573 -4.91 14.51 24.39
C THR A 573 -5.31 15.62 25.37
N GLY A 574 -6.47 16.22 25.15
CA GLY A 574 -7.12 17.15 26.08
C GLY A 574 -7.81 16.49 27.27
N ASP A 575 -8.01 15.16 27.22
CA ASP A 575 -8.71 14.38 28.24
C ASP A 575 -8.05 14.42 29.63
N HIS A 576 -8.81 13.99 30.64
CA HIS A 576 -8.28 13.77 31.99
C HIS A 576 -7.19 12.69 31.99
N PRO A 577 -6.09 12.83 32.77
CA PRO A 577 -5.00 11.87 32.81
C PRO A 577 -5.42 10.41 33.07
N ASP A 578 -6.37 10.18 33.97
CA ASP A 578 -6.82 8.81 34.31
C ASP A 578 -7.52 8.13 33.12
N THR A 579 -8.45 8.83 32.46
CA THR A 579 -9.15 8.37 31.26
C THR A 579 -8.17 8.08 30.13
N ALA A 580 -7.25 9.01 29.86
CA ALA A 580 -6.24 8.86 28.82
C ALA A 580 -5.33 7.66 29.08
N THR A 581 -4.91 7.45 30.33
CA THR A 581 -4.05 6.33 30.73
C THR A 581 -4.77 4.99 30.61
N ALA A 582 -6.04 4.91 31.02
CA ALA A 582 -6.84 3.69 30.88
C ALA A 582 -6.99 3.28 29.41
N ILE A 583 -7.34 4.23 28.53
CA ILE A 583 -7.46 3.97 27.08
C ILE A 583 -6.09 3.60 26.49
N ALA A 584 -5.02 4.32 26.86
CA ALA A 584 -3.67 4.01 26.38
C ALA A 584 -3.22 2.59 26.75
N ARG A 585 -3.57 2.10 27.95
CA ARG A 585 -3.32 0.72 28.37
C ARG A 585 -4.16 -0.29 27.58
N GLU A 586 -5.44 0.01 27.37
CA GLU A 586 -6.35 -0.88 26.63
C GLU A 586 -5.92 -1.10 25.17
N ILE A 587 -5.36 -0.07 24.52
CA ILE A 587 -4.86 -0.14 23.14
C ILE A 587 -3.42 -0.68 23.08
N GLY A 588 -2.69 -0.67 24.20
CA GLY A 588 -1.30 -1.13 24.29
C GLY A 588 -0.25 -0.05 23.99
N ILE A 589 -0.62 1.23 24.07
CA ILE A 589 0.29 2.39 23.98
C ILE A 589 1.16 2.52 25.23
N ALA A 590 0.56 2.37 26.42
CA ALA A 590 1.23 2.46 27.71
C ALA A 590 1.37 1.09 28.38
N SER A 591 2.51 0.83 29.02
CA SER A 591 2.71 -0.26 29.99
C SER A 591 2.62 0.25 31.44
N ASP A 592 2.75 -0.63 32.43
CA ASP A 592 2.79 -0.24 33.85
C ASP A 592 4.04 0.57 34.22
N GLU A 593 5.10 0.49 33.40
CA GLU A 593 6.36 1.23 33.58
C GLU A 593 6.33 2.62 32.92
N ASP A 594 5.37 2.87 32.01
CA ASP A 594 5.26 4.12 31.27
C ASP A 594 4.59 5.22 32.11
N ARG A 595 5.07 6.46 31.98
CA ARG A 595 4.52 7.62 32.69
C ARG A 595 3.43 8.32 31.88
N ALA A 596 2.45 8.86 32.59
CA ALA A 596 1.50 9.85 32.09
C ALA A 596 1.80 11.22 32.72
N VAL A 597 1.77 12.29 31.92
CA VAL A 597 2.09 13.66 32.37
C VAL A 597 0.97 14.60 31.96
N SER A 598 0.57 15.48 32.88
CA SER A 598 -0.43 16.52 32.61
C SER A 598 0.19 17.81 32.08
N GLY A 599 -0.58 18.65 31.38
CA GLY A 599 -0.13 19.97 30.92
C GLY A 599 0.43 20.85 32.05
N ILE A 600 -0.18 20.81 33.23
CA ILE A 600 0.27 21.57 34.42
C ILE A 600 1.65 21.11 34.91
N GLU A 601 1.94 19.80 34.83
CA GLU A 601 3.26 19.27 35.15
C GLU A 601 4.27 19.64 34.06
N LEU A 602 3.86 19.65 32.80
CA LEU A 602 4.68 20.04 31.66
C LEU A 602 5.14 21.51 31.74
N ASP A 603 4.27 22.40 32.23
CA ASP A 603 4.60 23.81 32.47
C ASP A 603 5.69 24.00 33.54
N LYS A 604 5.76 23.07 34.49
CA LYS A 604 6.78 23.08 35.55
C LYS A 604 8.10 22.44 35.11
N MET A 605 8.11 21.66 34.04
CA MET A 605 9.31 21.04 33.50
C MET A 605 10.09 22.03 32.64
N SER A 606 11.42 22.07 32.80
CA SER A 606 12.28 22.76 31.84
C SER A 606 12.41 21.96 30.54
N ASP A 607 12.82 22.60 29.45
CA ASP A 607 13.03 21.91 28.17
C ASP A 607 14.08 20.79 28.27
N ARG A 608 15.07 20.93 29.18
CA ARG A 608 16.06 19.89 29.47
C ARG A 608 15.44 18.70 30.21
N ASP A 609 14.58 18.97 31.20
CA ASP A 609 13.92 17.90 31.95
C ASP A 609 12.95 17.12 31.05
N LEU A 610 12.19 17.83 30.21
CA LEU A 610 11.29 17.22 29.23
C LEU A 610 12.07 16.36 28.24
N LEU A 611 13.21 16.84 27.74
CA LEU A 611 14.06 16.07 26.84
C LEU A 611 14.57 14.78 27.49
N GLN A 612 14.99 14.82 28.75
CA GLN A 612 15.49 13.63 29.45
C GLN A 612 14.39 12.58 29.67
N HIS A 613 13.16 13.00 29.98
CA HIS A 613 12.07 12.09 30.34
C HIS A 613 11.15 11.73 29.16
N ALA A 614 11.23 12.42 28.03
CA ALA A 614 10.35 12.17 26.88
C ALA A 614 10.24 10.68 26.48
N PRO A 615 11.33 9.89 26.44
CA PRO A 615 11.26 8.46 26.10
C PRO A 615 10.38 7.61 27.04
N GLU A 616 10.27 8.02 28.32
CA GLU A 616 9.51 7.32 29.38
C GLU A 616 8.03 7.70 29.41
N ILE A 617 7.63 8.76 28.70
CA ILE A 617 6.26 9.28 28.74
C ILE A 617 5.47 8.75 27.54
N ALA A 618 4.41 7.99 27.82
CA ALA A 618 3.51 7.44 26.80
C ALA A 618 2.24 8.28 26.59
N VAL A 619 1.83 9.05 27.61
CA VAL A 619 0.57 9.82 27.60
C VAL A 619 0.82 11.25 28.08
N TYR A 620 0.40 12.22 27.27
CA TYR A 620 0.34 13.63 27.62
C TYR A 620 -1.12 14.07 27.65
N ALA A 621 -1.62 14.50 28.80
CA ALA A 621 -3.03 14.80 29.05
C ALA A 621 -3.26 16.28 29.41
N ARG A 622 -4.44 16.83 29.08
CA ARG A 622 -4.78 18.26 29.27
C ARG A 622 -3.72 19.22 28.72
N VAL A 623 -3.25 18.98 27.50
CA VAL A 623 -2.19 19.79 26.88
C VAL A 623 -2.72 20.85 25.92
N THR A 624 -2.02 21.97 25.84
CA THR A 624 -2.31 23.09 24.92
C THR A 624 -1.60 22.93 23.57
N ALA A 625 -1.95 23.75 22.56
CA ALA A 625 -1.26 23.77 21.26
C ALA A 625 0.26 24.01 21.39
N GLU A 626 0.66 24.90 22.32
CA GLU A 626 2.06 25.20 22.61
C GLU A 626 2.79 24.01 23.24
N HIS A 627 2.12 23.30 24.16
CA HIS A 627 2.63 22.05 24.72
C HIS A 627 2.85 21.00 23.64
N LYS A 628 1.89 20.82 22.71
CA LYS A 628 2.02 19.83 21.62
C LYS A 628 3.30 20.09 20.83
N LEU A 629 3.56 21.33 20.38
CA LEU A 629 4.79 21.67 19.66
C LEU A 629 6.06 21.44 20.49
N ARG A 630 6.01 21.75 21.78
CA ARG A 630 7.14 21.56 22.72
C ARG A 630 7.48 20.08 22.92
N ILE A 631 6.47 19.21 22.99
CA ILE A 631 6.61 17.75 23.04
C ILE A 631 7.27 17.23 21.76
N ILE A 632 6.80 17.65 20.59
CA ILE A 632 7.36 17.24 19.29
C ILE A 632 8.85 17.57 19.22
N ARG A 633 9.25 18.80 19.60
CA ARG A 633 10.65 19.22 19.61
C ARG A 633 11.53 18.42 20.58
N ALA A 634 11.00 18.04 21.75
CA ALA A 634 11.73 17.22 22.70
C ALA A 634 12.03 15.82 22.13
N TRP A 635 11.07 15.22 21.43
CA TRP A 635 11.28 13.95 20.71
C TRP A 635 12.27 14.09 19.55
N GLN A 636 12.13 15.12 18.71
CA GLN A 636 13.06 15.38 17.59
C GLN A 636 14.50 15.58 18.07
N THR A 637 14.70 16.29 19.19
CA THR A 637 16.04 16.52 19.76
C THR A 637 16.64 15.23 20.32
N ASN A 638 15.82 14.23 20.65
CA ASN A 638 16.23 12.87 20.99
C ASN A 638 16.44 11.96 19.74
N ASP A 639 16.70 12.55 18.58
CA ASP A 639 16.96 11.86 17.29
C ASP A 639 15.77 10.98 16.82
N ALA A 640 14.56 11.28 17.30
CA ALA A 640 13.34 10.64 16.82
C ALA A 640 12.82 11.34 15.56
N VAL A 641 12.38 10.54 14.57
CA VAL A 641 11.59 11.01 13.44
C VAL A 641 10.12 10.93 13.84
N VAL A 642 9.51 12.09 14.07
CA VAL A 642 8.19 12.25 14.69
C VAL A 642 7.14 12.48 13.62
N ALA A 643 6.15 11.57 13.57
CA ALA A 643 4.89 11.82 12.87
C ALA A 643 3.86 12.32 13.88
N MET A 644 3.21 13.45 13.61
CA MET A 644 2.16 14.03 14.46
C MET A 644 0.82 13.98 13.74
N THR A 645 -0.19 13.40 14.40
CA THR A 645 -1.57 13.41 13.91
C THR A 645 -2.41 14.43 14.67
N GLY A 646 -3.39 15.02 13.99
CA GLY A 646 -4.38 15.87 14.63
C GLY A 646 -5.52 16.24 13.70
N ASP A 647 -6.59 16.77 14.28
CA ASP A 647 -7.82 17.14 13.59
C ASP A 647 -8.20 18.61 13.86
N GLY A 648 -8.02 19.11 15.07
CA GLY A 648 -8.32 20.50 15.46
C GLY A 648 -7.23 21.52 15.11
N VAL A 649 -7.55 22.81 14.93
CA VAL A 649 -6.55 23.85 14.60
C VAL A 649 -5.43 23.94 15.65
N ASN A 650 -5.72 23.55 16.89
CA ASN A 650 -4.72 23.46 17.96
C ASN A 650 -3.57 22.49 17.64
N ASP A 651 -3.77 21.56 16.72
CA ASP A 651 -2.75 20.64 16.23
C ASP A 651 -1.92 21.22 15.10
N ALA A 652 -2.41 22.24 14.40
CA ALA A 652 -1.77 22.76 13.20
C ALA A 652 -0.29 23.19 13.42
N PRO A 653 0.08 23.85 14.54
CA PRO A 653 1.49 24.13 14.84
C PRO A 653 2.33 22.86 15.04
N ALA A 654 1.81 21.87 15.76
CA ALA A 654 2.52 20.62 16.04
C ALA A 654 2.63 19.71 14.81
N ILE A 655 1.55 19.62 14.01
CA ILE A 655 1.52 18.98 12.69
C ILE A 655 2.57 19.60 11.78
N LYS A 656 2.65 20.94 11.73
CA LYS A 656 3.62 21.62 10.88
C LYS A 656 5.06 21.46 11.38
N GLY A 657 5.26 21.44 12.70
CA GLY A 657 6.58 21.32 13.32
C GLY A 657 7.13 19.90 13.39
N ALA A 658 6.28 18.88 13.17
CA ALA A 658 6.71 17.48 13.09
C ALA A 658 7.48 17.21 11.80
N ASP A 659 8.27 16.14 11.78
CA ASP A 659 8.94 15.68 10.57
C ASP A 659 7.92 15.25 9.51
N ILE A 660 6.74 14.79 9.98
CA ILE A 660 5.57 14.52 9.15
C ILE A 660 4.31 14.96 9.88
N GLY A 661 3.64 15.96 9.32
CA GLY A 661 2.30 16.35 9.75
C GLY A 661 1.22 15.48 9.09
N ILE A 662 0.31 14.94 9.89
CA ILE A 662 -0.82 14.12 9.45
C ILE A 662 -2.13 14.77 9.90
N ALA A 663 -3.02 15.07 8.95
CA ALA A 663 -4.36 15.59 9.25
C ALA A 663 -5.44 14.53 9.01
N MET A 664 -6.50 14.59 9.80
CA MET A 664 -7.70 13.80 9.57
C MET A 664 -8.54 14.37 8.42
N GLY A 665 -9.12 13.47 7.63
CA GLY A 665 -9.82 13.80 6.39
C GLY A 665 -11.26 14.24 6.63
N ARG A 666 -11.98 13.55 7.52
CA ARG A 666 -13.38 13.86 7.84
C ARG A 666 -13.49 14.79 9.04
N ALA A 667 -12.84 14.44 10.15
CA ALA A 667 -12.83 15.22 11.38
C ALA A 667 -11.89 16.43 11.32
N GLY A 668 -10.84 16.38 10.48
CA GLY A 668 -9.84 17.44 10.44
C GLY A 668 -10.33 18.74 9.81
N THR A 669 -10.00 19.84 10.47
CA THR A 669 -10.24 21.21 9.98
C THR A 669 -9.45 21.49 8.70
N GLU A 670 -9.90 22.45 7.89
CA GLU A 670 -9.15 22.84 6.69
C GLU A 670 -7.76 23.41 7.01
N VAL A 671 -7.57 24.00 8.19
CA VAL A 671 -6.27 24.50 8.65
C VAL A 671 -5.30 23.35 8.94
N THR A 672 -5.73 22.28 9.62
CA THR A 672 -4.87 21.11 9.87
C THR A 672 -4.53 20.41 8.57
N LYS A 673 -5.49 20.24 7.66
CA LYS A 673 -5.24 19.70 6.30
C LYS A 673 -4.24 20.53 5.50
N GLN A 674 -4.28 21.86 5.64
CA GLN A 674 -3.32 22.76 5.00
C GLN A 674 -1.94 22.76 5.66
N ALA A 675 -1.85 22.52 6.97
CA ALA A 675 -0.60 22.41 7.70
C ALA A 675 0.10 21.06 7.46
N ALA A 676 -0.66 19.98 7.26
CA ALA A 676 -0.17 18.61 7.15
C ALA A 676 0.50 18.28 5.81
N ASP A 677 1.46 17.35 5.84
CA ASP A 677 2.10 16.78 4.66
C ASP A 677 1.30 15.60 4.09
N MET A 678 0.43 14.99 4.90
CA MET A 678 -0.43 13.86 4.55
C MET A 678 -1.82 14.00 5.17
N ILE A 679 -2.86 13.55 4.47
CA ILE A 679 -4.25 13.53 4.93
C ILE A 679 -4.78 12.08 4.96
N ILE A 680 -5.37 11.66 6.07
CA ILE A 680 -5.98 10.33 6.24
C ILE A 680 -7.49 10.44 5.97
N THR A 681 -7.94 9.94 4.82
CA THR A 681 -9.31 10.17 4.31
C THR A 681 -10.44 9.44 5.07
N ASP A 682 -10.09 8.45 5.90
CA ASP A 682 -11.00 7.62 6.67
C ASP A 682 -10.86 7.79 8.20
N ASP A 683 -10.00 8.73 8.63
CA ASP A 683 -9.70 9.04 10.04
C ASP A 683 -9.24 7.83 10.87
N ASN A 684 -8.64 6.83 10.22
CA ASN A 684 -8.24 5.59 10.89
C ASN A 684 -6.73 5.55 11.14
N PHE A 685 -6.34 5.31 12.39
CA PHE A 685 -4.93 5.10 12.76
C PHE A 685 -4.25 3.97 11.97
N ALA A 686 -4.99 2.92 11.58
CA ALA A 686 -4.46 1.82 10.77
C ALA A 686 -3.97 2.28 9.39
N SER A 687 -4.59 3.31 8.81
CA SER A 687 -4.20 3.91 7.52
C SER A 687 -2.85 4.63 7.61
N ILE A 688 -2.52 5.18 8.79
CA ILE A 688 -1.18 5.77 9.05
C ILE A 688 -0.12 4.67 9.06
N VAL A 689 -0.38 3.56 9.76
CA VAL A 689 0.55 2.42 9.82
C VAL A 689 0.74 1.78 8.43
N ALA A 690 -0.33 1.69 7.64
CA ALA A 690 -0.28 1.27 6.24
C ALA A 690 0.60 2.21 5.39
N ALA A 691 0.53 3.52 5.62
CA ALA A 691 1.37 4.49 4.93
C ALA A 691 2.85 4.37 5.37
N VAL A 692 3.14 4.10 6.64
CA VAL A 692 4.50 3.79 7.12
C VAL A 692 5.07 2.54 6.44
N GLU A 693 4.27 1.48 6.32
CA GLU A 693 4.63 0.26 5.58
C GLU A 693 5.00 0.57 4.12
N GLU A 694 4.17 1.34 3.42
CA GLU A 694 4.44 1.78 2.04
C GLU A 694 5.69 2.65 1.95
N GLY A 695 5.88 3.62 2.87
CA GLY A 695 7.06 4.49 2.90
C GLY A 695 8.36 3.70 3.07
N ARG A 696 8.38 2.73 3.99
CA ARG A 696 9.51 1.81 4.17
C ARG A 696 9.77 0.98 2.90
N GLY A 697 8.72 0.46 2.27
CA GLY A 697 8.82 -0.33 1.04
C GLY A 697 9.36 0.47 -0.15
N ILE A 698 8.93 1.72 -0.30
CA ILE A 698 9.40 2.62 -1.37
C ILE A 698 10.90 2.92 -1.19
N TYR A 699 11.34 3.17 0.05
CA TYR A 699 12.77 3.37 0.32
C TYR A 699 13.60 2.12 0.00
N ASP A 700 13.14 0.93 0.42
CA ASP A 700 13.79 -0.33 0.07
C ASP A 700 13.90 -0.51 -1.45
N ASN A 701 12.86 -0.17 -2.20
CA ASN A 701 12.87 -0.22 -3.66
C ASN A 701 13.83 0.80 -4.29
N ILE A 702 13.85 2.05 -3.80
CA ILE A 702 14.83 3.06 -4.23
C ILE A 702 16.25 2.55 -4.01
N ARG A 703 16.52 1.93 -2.84
CA ARG A 703 17.81 1.34 -2.52
C ARG A 703 18.16 0.16 -3.43
N LYS A 704 17.20 -0.71 -3.78
CA LYS A 704 17.38 -1.78 -4.77
C LYS A 704 17.72 -1.21 -6.15
N THR A 705 16.99 -0.21 -6.61
CA THR A 705 17.25 0.47 -7.88
C THR A 705 18.63 1.14 -7.91
N LEU A 706 19.01 1.84 -6.85
CA LEU A 706 20.35 2.41 -6.71
C LEU A 706 21.43 1.33 -6.77
N GLN A 707 21.24 0.23 -6.03
CA GLN A 707 22.16 -0.91 -6.05
C GLN A 707 22.27 -1.54 -7.45
N TYR A 708 21.18 -1.55 -8.22
CA TYR A 708 21.15 -2.01 -9.59
C TYR A 708 21.99 -1.11 -10.50
N LEU A 709 21.63 0.17 -10.62
CA LEU A 709 22.28 1.13 -11.51
C LEU A 709 23.77 1.27 -11.18
N LEU A 710 24.08 1.58 -9.92
CA LEU A 710 25.45 1.92 -9.52
C LEU A 710 26.42 0.75 -9.64
N ALA A 711 25.95 -0.48 -9.43
CA ALA A 711 26.79 -1.65 -9.64
C ALA A 711 27.06 -1.93 -11.13
N GLY A 712 26.14 -1.55 -12.02
CA GLY A 712 26.33 -1.55 -13.48
C GLY A 712 27.41 -0.55 -13.89
N ASN A 713 27.20 0.73 -13.57
CA ASN A 713 28.20 1.79 -13.82
C ASN A 713 29.58 1.47 -13.22
N THR A 714 29.62 0.84 -12.03
CA THR A 714 30.90 0.37 -11.44
C THR A 714 31.57 -0.69 -12.33
N GLY A 715 30.81 -1.62 -12.90
CA GLY A 715 31.32 -2.63 -13.82
C GLY A 715 31.85 -2.04 -15.12
N GLU A 716 31.12 -1.11 -15.73
CA GLU A 716 31.55 -0.38 -16.93
C GLU A 716 32.85 0.40 -16.69
N LEU A 717 32.87 1.17 -15.60
CA LEU A 717 34.01 1.99 -15.20
C LEU A 717 35.25 1.14 -14.94
N LEU A 718 35.09 -0.01 -14.26
CA LEU A 718 36.18 -0.95 -14.02
C LEU A 718 36.67 -1.60 -15.32
N LEU A 719 35.77 -2.02 -16.22
CA LEU A 719 36.14 -2.61 -17.51
C LEU A 719 37.00 -1.62 -18.33
N MET A 720 36.52 -0.38 -18.46
CA MET A 720 37.24 0.69 -19.17
C MET A 720 38.60 0.96 -18.52
N THR A 721 38.63 1.11 -17.20
CA THR A 721 39.86 1.38 -16.43
C THR A 721 40.89 0.27 -16.61
N VAL A 722 40.48 -1.00 -16.51
CA VAL A 722 41.38 -2.15 -16.67
C VAL A 722 41.96 -2.21 -18.08
N CYS A 723 41.15 -1.99 -19.13
CA CYS A 723 41.65 -1.97 -20.51
C CYS A 723 42.67 -0.85 -20.72
N VAL A 724 42.41 0.36 -20.22
CA VAL A 724 43.35 1.48 -20.32
C VAL A 724 44.64 1.19 -19.55
N ILE A 725 44.55 0.63 -18.33
CA ILE A 725 45.73 0.23 -17.53
C ILE A 725 46.51 -0.89 -18.21
N ILE A 726 45.89 -1.80 -18.94
CA ILE A 726 46.63 -2.85 -19.68
C ILE A 726 47.19 -2.32 -21.01
N GLY A 727 46.63 -1.23 -21.54
CA GLY A 727 46.99 -0.67 -22.85
C GLY A 727 46.25 -1.35 -24.00
N LEU A 728 45.05 -1.88 -23.72
CA LEU A 728 44.14 -2.42 -24.75
C LEU A 728 43.30 -1.28 -25.34
N PRO A 729 42.77 -1.44 -26.58
CA PRO A 729 41.80 -0.51 -27.14
C PRO A 729 40.58 -0.34 -26.22
N THR A 730 39.86 0.77 -26.39
CA THR A 730 38.67 1.05 -25.59
C THR A 730 37.58 -0.01 -25.84
N PRO A 731 37.09 -0.71 -24.80
CA PRO A 731 36.11 -1.79 -24.96
C PRO A 731 34.70 -1.29 -25.26
N LEU A 732 34.38 -0.05 -24.87
CA LEU A 732 33.08 0.58 -25.08
C LEU A 732 33.26 2.00 -25.65
N LEU A 733 32.29 2.41 -26.47
CA LEU A 733 32.20 3.75 -27.03
C LEU A 733 31.21 4.60 -26.21
N PRO A 734 31.29 5.95 -26.25
CA PRO A 734 30.31 6.83 -25.61
C PRO A 734 28.85 6.43 -25.90
N ILE A 735 28.54 6.14 -27.16
CA ILE A 735 27.19 5.75 -27.59
C ILE A 735 26.73 4.42 -26.98
N HIS A 736 27.65 3.47 -26.70
CA HIS A 736 27.30 2.22 -26.01
C HIS A 736 26.91 2.49 -24.55
N LEU A 737 27.66 3.35 -23.86
CA LEU A 737 27.41 3.73 -22.46
C LEU A 737 26.09 4.50 -22.33
N LEU A 738 25.81 5.41 -23.27
CA LEU A 738 24.52 6.10 -23.34
C LEU A 738 23.35 5.13 -23.55
N TRP A 739 23.51 4.15 -24.45
CA TRP A 739 22.50 3.12 -24.68
C TRP A 739 22.25 2.28 -23.43
N ILE A 740 23.32 1.90 -22.71
CA ILE A 740 23.20 1.13 -21.48
C ILE A 740 22.43 1.93 -20.42
N ASN A 741 22.94 3.10 -20.06
CA ASN A 741 22.39 3.91 -18.98
C ASN A 741 20.95 4.38 -19.23
N LEU A 742 20.60 4.74 -20.47
CA LEU A 742 19.28 5.31 -20.79
C LEU A 742 18.24 4.24 -21.14
N VAL A 743 18.61 3.26 -21.97
CA VAL A 743 17.65 2.31 -22.57
C VAL A 743 17.60 1.00 -21.79
N THR A 744 18.74 0.32 -21.64
CA THR A 744 18.74 -1.04 -21.09
C THR A 744 18.68 -1.05 -19.56
N ASP A 745 19.22 -0.05 -18.88
CA ASP A 745 19.21 0.04 -17.41
C ASP A 745 18.09 0.90 -16.85
N GLY A 746 17.73 2.00 -17.54
CA GLY A 746 16.68 2.91 -17.09
C GLY A 746 15.31 2.24 -16.94
N LEU A 747 14.92 1.39 -17.88
CA LEU A 747 13.61 0.72 -17.85
C LEU A 747 13.49 -0.36 -16.75
N PRO A 748 14.46 -1.30 -16.57
CA PRO A 748 14.46 -2.20 -15.42
C PRO A 748 14.52 -1.47 -14.08
N ALA A 749 15.30 -0.40 -13.97
CA ALA A 749 15.38 0.42 -12.77
C ALA A 749 14.01 0.99 -12.38
N LEU A 750 13.23 1.45 -13.35
CA LEU A 750 11.84 1.89 -13.13
C LEU A 750 10.95 0.76 -12.61
N CYS A 751 11.10 -0.44 -13.16
CA CYS A 751 10.33 -1.61 -12.72
C CYS A 751 10.72 -2.07 -11.31
N LEU A 752 12.01 -1.98 -10.95
CA LEU A 752 12.54 -2.27 -9.62
C LEU A 752 12.06 -1.25 -8.57
N ALA A 753 11.93 0.02 -8.95
CA ALA A 753 11.33 1.04 -8.11
C ALA A 753 9.86 0.70 -7.73
N THR A 754 9.18 -0.04 -8.59
CA THR A 754 7.80 -0.51 -8.40
C THR A 754 7.67 -1.94 -7.90
N ASP A 755 8.77 -2.58 -7.48
CA ASP A 755 8.73 -3.97 -7.03
C ASP A 755 7.81 -4.12 -5.79
N PRO A 756 7.15 -5.27 -5.59
CA PRO A 756 6.29 -5.48 -4.42
C PRO A 756 7.07 -5.33 -3.11
N ILE A 757 6.38 -4.80 -2.09
CA ILE A 757 6.95 -4.60 -0.76
C ILE A 757 7.25 -5.95 -0.12
N ASP A 758 8.43 -6.08 0.49
CA ASP A 758 8.82 -7.28 1.22
C ASP A 758 7.95 -7.46 2.47
N SER A 759 7.44 -8.68 2.68
CA SER A 759 6.53 -9.01 3.80
C SER A 759 7.13 -8.85 5.21
N ASP A 760 8.44 -8.61 5.31
CA ASP A 760 9.17 -8.44 6.57
C ASP A 760 9.44 -6.96 6.90
N VAL A 761 8.91 -6.00 6.12
CA VAL A 761 9.21 -4.57 6.28
C VAL A 761 8.77 -4.02 7.64
N MET A 762 7.68 -4.55 8.20
CA MET A 762 7.15 -4.20 9.51
C MET A 762 7.72 -5.06 10.66
N ASN A 763 8.63 -5.99 10.36
CA ASN A 763 9.33 -6.80 11.38
C ASN A 763 10.75 -6.27 11.66
N ARG A 764 11.12 -5.14 11.05
CA ARG A 764 12.42 -4.49 11.18
C ARG A 764 12.26 -3.20 11.99
N SER A 765 13.25 -2.88 12.82
CA SER A 765 13.31 -1.58 13.52
C SER A 765 13.40 -0.42 12.51
N PRO A 766 12.96 0.80 12.88
CA PRO A 766 13.11 1.96 12.02
C PRO A 766 14.60 2.23 11.74
N ARG A 767 14.87 2.73 10.55
CA ARG A 767 16.23 3.14 10.14
C ARG A 767 16.66 4.38 10.93
N PRO A 768 17.91 4.44 11.44
CA PRO A 768 18.43 5.65 12.05
C PRO A 768 18.43 6.82 11.05
N HIS A 769 18.08 8.02 11.52
CA HIS A 769 18.02 9.21 10.67
C HIS A 769 19.37 9.49 9.98
N SER A 770 20.48 9.31 10.71
CA SER A 770 21.86 9.48 10.24
C SER A 770 22.36 8.39 9.28
N GLU A 771 21.59 7.32 9.04
CA GLU A 771 22.04 6.22 8.18
C GLU A 771 22.15 6.71 6.72
N ARG A 772 23.35 6.61 6.16
CA ARG A 772 23.61 6.93 4.75
C ARG A 772 23.00 5.86 3.85
N ILE A 773 22.52 6.27 2.67
CA ILE A 773 22.02 5.33 1.66
C ILE A 773 23.12 4.33 1.23
N THR A 774 24.38 4.79 1.23
CA THR A 774 25.59 4.02 0.94
C THR A 774 26.24 3.43 2.18
N THR A 775 25.55 2.48 2.82
CA THR A 775 26.16 1.73 3.92
C THR A 775 27.41 0.96 3.46
N PRO A 776 28.36 0.63 4.36
CA PRO A 776 29.52 -0.19 3.99
C PRO A 776 29.13 -1.53 3.34
N LYS A 777 27.99 -2.11 3.74
CA LYS A 777 27.42 -3.30 3.11
C LYS A 777 26.97 -3.03 1.67
N PHE A 778 26.31 -1.91 1.42
CA PHE A 778 25.91 -1.46 0.09
C PHE A 778 27.14 -1.31 -0.82
N LEU A 779 28.16 -0.55 -0.39
CA LEU A 779 29.38 -0.31 -1.17
C LEU A 779 30.15 -1.60 -1.48
N ARG A 780 30.26 -2.52 -0.52
CA ARG A 780 30.90 -3.85 -0.75
C ARG A 780 30.12 -4.68 -1.77
N THR A 781 28.79 -4.63 -1.72
CA THR A 781 27.93 -5.38 -2.65
C THR A 781 28.03 -4.78 -4.06
N MET A 782 28.03 -3.44 -4.15
CA MET A 782 28.23 -2.69 -5.39
C MET A 782 29.58 -3.03 -6.03
N ALA A 783 30.68 -2.92 -5.28
CA ALA A 783 32.01 -3.23 -5.76
C ALA A 783 32.15 -4.70 -6.19
N PHE A 784 31.67 -5.66 -5.38
CA PHE A 784 31.72 -7.08 -5.72
C PHE A 784 30.96 -7.39 -7.02
N THR A 785 29.76 -6.80 -7.16
CA THR A 785 28.94 -6.97 -8.36
C THR A 785 29.61 -6.35 -9.58
N GLY A 786 30.12 -5.13 -9.46
CA GLY A 786 30.82 -4.44 -10.54
C GLY A 786 32.07 -5.18 -11.00
N ILE A 787 32.90 -5.66 -10.07
CA ILE A 787 34.09 -6.48 -10.39
C ILE A 787 33.71 -7.73 -11.17
N LEU A 788 32.61 -8.38 -10.78
CA LEU A 788 32.17 -9.62 -11.41
C LEU A 788 31.66 -9.38 -12.84
N THR A 789 30.83 -8.35 -13.03
CA THR A 789 30.35 -7.95 -14.36
C THR A 789 31.51 -7.52 -15.25
N ALA A 790 32.41 -6.67 -14.75
CA ALA A 790 33.61 -6.23 -15.46
C ALA A 790 34.51 -7.41 -15.85
N GLY A 791 34.70 -8.38 -14.95
CA GLY A 791 35.54 -9.54 -15.20
C GLY A 791 35.00 -10.42 -16.34
N VAL A 792 33.70 -10.69 -16.37
CA VAL A 792 33.08 -11.47 -17.46
C VAL A 792 33.20 -10.72 -18.79
N ALA A 793 32.86 -9.43 -18.82
CA ALA A 793 32.96 -8.61 -20.02
C ALA A 793 34.40 -8.49 -20.52
N PHE A 794 35.37 -8.33 -19.61
CA PHE A 794 36.79 -8.26 -19.93
C PHE A 794 37.31 -9.55 -20.56
N VAL A 795 36.94 -10.72 -20.01
CA VAL A 795 37.37 -12.02 -20.57
C VAL A 795 36.84 -12.20 -22.00
N VAL A 796 35.57 -11.87 -22.23
CA VAL A 796 34.95 -11.92 -23.57
C VAL A 796 35.65 -10.95 -24.52
N TYR A 797 35.85 -9.71 -24.09
CA TYR A 797 36.52 -8.67 -24.89
C TYR A 797 37.95 -9.06 -25.26
N TRP A 798 38.74 -9.49 -24.29
CA TRP A 798 40.14 -9.86 -24.47
C TRP A 798 40.29 -11.09 -25.39
N TYR A 799 39.39 -12.07 -25.28
CA TYR A 799 39.36 -13.21 -26.18
C TYR A 799 39.04 -12.77 -27.61
N MET A 800 38.00 -11.97 -27.80
CA MET A 800 37.59 -11.54 -29.14
C MET A 800 38.61 -10.62 -29.80
N LEU A 801 39.31 -9.78 -29.05
CA LEU A 801 40.42 -8.98 -29.57
C LEU A 801 41.56 -9.81 -30.19
N LYS A 802 41.71 -11.08 -29.79
CA LYS A 802 42.74 -11.96 -30.35
C LYS A 802 42.31 -12.68 -31.62
N VAL A 803 41.01 -12.85 -31.80
CA VAL A 803 40.44 -13.70 -32.86
C VAL A 803 39.82 -12.86 -33.97
N GLU A 804 39.29 -11.67 -33.64
CA GLU A 804 38.47 -10.83 -34.49
C GLU A 804 38.93 -9.36 -34.47
N THR A 805 38.26 -8.51 -35.27
CA THR A 805 38.52 -7.06 -35.30
C THR A 805 38.08 -6.37 -34.01
N THR A 806 38.64 -5.18 -33.74
CA THR A 806 38.28 -4.37 -32.56
C THR A 806 36.79 -3.99 -32.53
N GLU A 807 36.16 -3.78 -33.68
CA GLU A 807 34.74 -3.45 -33.78
C GLU A 807 33.84 -4.61 -33.34
N ILE A 808 34.17 -5.84 -33.78
CA ILE A 808 33.48 -7.05 -33.35
C ILE A 808 33.72 -7.29 -31.86
N ALA A 809 34.96 -7.16 -31.38
CA ALA A 809 35.27 -7.30 -29.95
C ALA A 809 34.48 -6.31 -29.08
N ARG A 810 34.35 -5.05 -29.49
CA ARG A 810 33.52 -4.03 -28.82
C ARG A 810 32.04 -4.44 -28.79
N THR A 811 31.53 -4.97 -29.90
CA THR A 811 30.13 -5.44 -29.99
C THR A 811 29.86 -6.59 -29.02
N TYR A 812 30.80 -7.53 -28.88
CA TYR A 812 30.68 -8.65 -27.94
C TYR A 812 30.77 -8.20 -26.47
N ALA A 813 31.70 -7.29 -26.16
CA ALA A 813 31.83 -6.71 -24.83
C ALA A 813 30.58 -5.93 -24.42
N PHE A 814 30.05 -5.12 -25.34
CA PHE A 814 28.79 -4.39 -25.18
C PHE A 814 27.61 -5.34 -24.93
N SER A 815 27.48 -6.40 -25.73
CA SER A 815 26.36 -7.35 -25.64
C SER A 815 26.35 -8.15 -24.34
N VAL A 816 27.51 -8.71 -23.95
CA VAL A 816 27.60 -9.52 -22.72
C VAL A 816 27.34 -8.68 -21.48
N LEU A 817 27.73 -7.40 -21.49
CA LEU A 817 27.50 -6.48 -20.39
C LEU A 817 26.01 -6.14 -20.26
N VAL A 818 25.34 -5.78 -21.36
CA VAL A 818 23.88 -5.58 -21.38
C VAL A 818 23.14 -6.83 -20.89
N PHE A 819 23.51 -8.01 -21.36
CA PHE A 819 22.88 -9.26 -20.94
C PHE A 819 23.10 -9.56 -19.46
N ALA A 820 24.30 -9.29 -18.95
CA ALA A 820 24.60 -9.47 -17.53
C ALA A 820 23.78 -8.55 -16.64
N GLU A 821 23.59 -7.29 -17.03
CA GLU A 821 22.80 -6.31 -16.28
C GLU A 821 21.32 -6.65 -16.30
N LEU A 822 20.76 -6.95 -17.47
CA LEU A 822 19.37 -7.37 -17.62
C LEU A 822 19.06 -8.61 -16.76
N LEU A 823 19.92 -9.63 -16.74
CA LEU A 823 19.72 -10.80 -15.88
C LEU A 823 19.87 -10.47 -14.39
N ARG A 824 20.86 -9.65 -14.04
CA ARG A 824 21.12 -9.24 -12.66
C ARG A 824 19.95 -8.45 -12.06
N SER A 825 19.16 -7.75 -12.87
CA SER A 825 17.93 -7.07 -12.40
C SER A 825 17.01 -8.00 -11.60
N PHE A 826 16.89 -9.28 -11.98
CA PHE A 826 16.12 -10.28 -11.23
C PHE A 826 16.73 -10.61 -9.87
N GLY A 827 18.06 -10.64 -9.79
CA GLY A 827 18.80 -10.87 -8.55
C GLY A 827 18.66 -9.69 -7.57
N VAL A 828 18.55 -8.45 -8.04
CA VAL A 828 18.51 -7.27 -7.16
C VAL A 828 17.15 -7.10 -6.45
N ARG A 829 16.09 -7.78 -6.91
CA ARG A 829 14.74 -7.75 -6.29
C ARG A 829 14.72 -8.08 -4.79
N SER A 830 15.70 -8.86 -4.31
CA SER A 830 15.91 -9.07 -2.88
C SER A 830 17.39 -9.20 -2.53
N GLU A 831 17.80 -8.53 -1.45
CA GLU A 831 19.16 -8.68 -0.90
C GLU A 831 19.39 -10.01 -0.19
N SER A 832 18.33 -10.65 0.31
CA SER A 832 18.41 -11.79 1.22
C SER A 832 17.87 -13.09 0.61
N LYS A 833 16.79 -13.01 -0.17
CA LYS A 833 16.12 -14.17 -0.74
C LYS A 833 16.68 -14.46 -2.14
N PRO A 834 16.96 -15.73 -2.47
CA PRO A 834 17.37 -16.08 -3.82
C PRO A 834 16.20 -16.02 -4.79
N VAL A 835 16.48 -15.84 -6.09
CA VAL A 835 15.48 -15.58 -7.14
C VAL A 835 14.40 -16.65 -7.18
N TRP A 836 14.70 -17.94 -7.00
CA TRP A 836 13.67 -19.01 -7.04
C TRP A 836 12.75 -19.05 -5.81
N ARG A 837 13.10 -18.36 -4.71
CA ARG A 837 12.18 -18.17 -3.57
C ARG A 837 11.25 -16.97 -3.76
N ILE A 838 11.50 -16.16 -4.78
CA ILE A 838 10.68 -15.02 -5.18
C ILE A 838 9.98 -15.44 -6.48
N SER A 839 8.66 -15.29 -6.56
CA SER A 839 7.99 -15.61 -7.84
C SER A 839 8.44 -14.60 -8.91
N LEU A 840 8.99 -15.07 -10.04
CA LEU A 840 9.36 -14.21 -11.17
C LEU A 840 8.15 -13.41 -11.69
N PHE A 841 6.94 -13.94 -11.54
CA PHE A 841 5.69 -13.33 -12.00
C PHE A 841 5.12 -12.26 -11.06
N THR A 842 5.72 -12.03 -9.90
CA THR A 842 5.26 -10.95 -8.99
C THR A 842 5.50 -9.55 -9.56
N ASN A 843 6.45 -9.40 -10.49
CA ASN A 843 6.70 -8.16 -11.22
C ASN A 843 6.75 -8.44 -12.73
N ILE A 844 5.57 -8.60 -13.33
CA ILE A 844 5.45 -8.91 -14.76
C ILE A 844 6.01 -7.79 -15.65
N ASN A 845 5.96 -6.55 -15.19
CA ASN A 845 6.49 -5.39 -15.90
C ASN A 845 8.01 -5.50 -16.07
N LEU A 846 8.74 -5.88 -15.00
CA LEU A 846 10.18 -6.13 -15.08
C LEU A 846 10.50 -7.22 -16.11
N MET A 847 9.74 -8.32 -16.09
CA MET A 847 9.96 -9.43 -17.03
C MET A 847 9.74 -8.99 -18.49
N LEU A 848 8.67 -8.25 -18.76
CA LEU A 848 8.37 -7.72 -20.09
C LEU A 848 9.45 -6.74 -20.55
N VAL A 849 9.86 -5.80 -19.69
CA VAL A 849 10.90 -4.82 -20.01
C VAL A 849 12.23 -5.50 -20.28
N VAL A 850 12.62 -6.49 -19.47
CA VAL A 850 13.84 -7.25 -19.69
C VAL A 850 13.78 -8.01 -21.02
N ALA A 851 12.67 -8.69 -21.31
CA ALA A 851 12.49 -9.41 -22.58
C ALA A 851 12.53 -8.48 -23.81
N VAL A 852 11.88 -7.31 -23.72
CA VAL A 852 11.92 -6.28 -24.78
C VAL A 852 13.33 -5.73 -24.94
N SER A 853 14.05 -5.47 -23.84
CA SER A 853 15.43 -4.95 -23.89
C SER A 853 16.39 -5.96 -24.49
N PHE A 854 16.24 -7.26 -24.19
CA PHE A 854 16.95 -8.34 -24.87
C PHE A 854 16.67 -8.33 -26.37
N GLY A 855 15.39 -8.23 -26.75
CA GLY A 855 14.96 -8.15 -28.15
C GLY A 855 15.57 -6.95 -28.88
N LEU A 856 15.55 -5.77 -28.26
CA LEU A 856 16.14 -4.54 -28.81
C LEU A 856 17.66 -4.67 -28.97
N GLN A 857 18.34 -5.26 -27.97
CA GLN A 857 19.78 -5.50 -28.03
C GLN A 857 20.15 -6.41 -29.20
N VAL A 858 19.47 -7.55 -29.34
CA VAL A 858 19.69 -8.48 -30.47
C VAL A 858 19.34 -7.80 -31.79
N TRP A 859 18.22 -7.07 -31.86
CA TRP A 859 17.80 -6.36 -33.06
C TRP A 859 18.82 -5.31 -33.51
N SER A 860 19.48 -4.63 -32.57
CA SER A 860 20.51 -3.62 -32.85
C SER A 860 21.72 -4.15 -33.61
N GLN A 861 21.99 -5.46 -33.53
CA GLN A 861 23.12 -6.11 -34.18
C GLN A 861 22.75 -6.72 -35.53
N HIS A 862 21.45 -6.91 -35.78
CA HIS A 862 20.93 -7.52 -37.00
C HIS A 862 20.33 -6.48 -37.96
N ASN A 863 20.09 -5.25 -37.48
CA ASN A 863 19.57 -4.15 -38.28
C ASN A 863 20.68 -3.17 -38.68
N GLU A 864 20.82 -2.91 -39.97
CA GLU A 864 21.90 -2.06 -40.50
C GLU A 864 21.79 -0.59 -40.05
N THR A 865 20.58 -0.04 -39.95
CA THR A 865 20.37 1.35 -39.52
C THR A 865 20.74 1.54 -38.05
N LEU A 866 20.25 0.64 -37.19
CA LEU A 866 20.52 0.70 -35.76
C LEU A 866 21.98 0.34 -35.46
N GLY A 867 22.57 -0.59 -36.21
CA GLY A 867 23.98 -0.94 -36.08
C GLY A 867 24.93 0.17 -36.48
N ARG A 868 24.62 0.93 -37.54
CA ARG A 868 25.39 2.15 -37.89
C ARG A 868 25.28 3.24 -36.82
N PHE A 869 24.09 3.42 -36.25
CA PHE A 869 23.87 4.41 -35.19
C PHE A 869 24.66 4.05 -33.92
N LEU A 870 24.61 2.80 -33.49
CA LEU A 870 25.31 2.32 -32.29
C LEU A 870 26.78 1.93 -32.54
N LYS A 871 27.26 1.99 -33.79
CA LYS A 871 28.60 1.52 -34.19
C LYS A 871 28.84 0.04 -33.83
N THR A 872 27.82 -0.81 -34.00
CA THR A 872 27.88 -2.26 -33.76
C THR A 872 28.04 -3.07 -35.05
N SER A 873 28.67 -4.25 -34.94
CA SER A 873 28.88 -5.20 -36.03
C SER A 873 27.83 -6.32 -36.01
N TYR A 874 27.63 -6.99 -37.15
CA TYR A 874 26.77 -8.16 -37.24
C TYR A 874 27.28 -9.30 -36.35
N MET A 875 26.37 -9.91 -35.58
CA MET A 875 26.68 -11.00 -34.67
C MET A 875 25.70 -12.16 -34.87
N PRO A 876 26.17 -13.40 -35.13
CA PRO A 876 25.31 -14.57 -35.23
C PRO A 876 24.43 -14.79 -33.98
N PHE A 877 23.22 -15.32 -34.18
CA PHE A 877 22.32 -15.69 -33.08
C PHE A 877 22.92 -16.73 -32.12
N SER A 878 23.79 -17.62 -32.60
CA SER A 878 24.52 -18.59 -31.76
C SER A 878 25.38 -17.89 -30.72
N ASP A 879 26.04 -16.81 -31.12
CA ASP A 879 26.96 -16.06 -30.26
C ASP A 879 26.15 -15.21 -29.28
N SER A 880 24.99 -14.70 -29.69
CA SER A 880 24.02 -14.07 -28.78
C SER A 880 23.59 -15.00 -27.65
N LEU A 881 23.31 -16.28 -27.94
CA LEU A 881 22.94 -17.26 -26.92
C LEU A 881 24.11 -17.61 -26.00
N LEU A 882 25.33 -17.72 -26.55
CA LEU A 882 26.54 -17.93 -25.75
C LEU A 882 26.80 -16.75 -24.81
N LEU A 883 26.71 -15.52 -25.32
CA LEU A 883 26.88 -14.31 -24.52
C LEU A 883 25.78 -14.18 -23.45
N LEU A 884 24.55 -14.63 -23.72
CA LEU A 884 23.51 -14.69 -22.71
C LEU A 884 23.88 -15.66 -21.57
N ALA A 885 24.43 -16.83 -21.90
CA ALA A 885 24.89 -17.80 -20.91
C ALA A 885 26.08 -17.27 -20.09
N LEU A 886 27.04 -16.60 -20.73
CA LEU A 886 28.15 -15.94 -20.06
C LEU A 886 27.68 -14.77 -19.18
N GLY A 887 26.73 -13.97 -19.68
CA GLY A 887 26.08 -12.89 -18.94
C GLY A 887 25.28 -13.38 -17.72
N ALA A 888 24.89 -14.65 -17.67
CA ALA A 888 24.22 -15.23 -16.48
C ALA A 888 25.18 -15.48 -15.31
N ILE A 889 26.50 -15.54 -15.56
CA ILE A 889 27.51 -15.87 -14.53
C ILE A 889 27.45 -14.91 -13.32
N PRO A 890 27.38 -13.57 -13.49
CA PRO A 890 27.29 -12.66 -12.36
C PRO A 890 26.05 -12.92 -11.48
N LEU A 891 24.89 -13.13 -12.10
CA LEU A 891 23.66 -13.47 -11.39
C LEU A 891 23.83 -14.79 -10.60
N LEU A 892 24.31 -15.86 -11.25
CA LEU A 892 24.45 -17.18 -10.62
C LEU A 892 25.33 -17.14 -9.36
N ILE A 893 26.46 -16.42 -9.42
CA ILE A 893 27.37 -16.27 -8.28
C ILE A 893 26.71 -15.47 -7.16
N LEU A 894 26.01 -14.37 -7.47
CA LEU A 894 25.29 -13.58 -6.46
C LEU A 894 24.21 -14.43 -5.76
N GLU A 895 23.51 -15.28 -6.50
CA GLU A 895 22.51 -16.19 -5.95
C GLU A 895 23.13 -17.25 -5.05
N ILE A 896 24.28 -17.82 -5.41
CA ILE A 896 25.05 -18.73 -4.54
C ILE A 896 25.42 -18.03 -3.22
N VAL A 897 25.89 -16.78 -3.27
CA VAL A 897 26.23 -16.00 -2.07
C VAL A 897 25.02 -15.85 -1.14
N LYS A 898 23.82 -15.59 -1.67
CA LYS A 898 22.59 -15.51 -0.87
C LYS A 898 22.23 -16.83 -0.22
N VAL A 899 22.33 -17.94 -0.94
CA VAL A 899 22.06 -19.29 -0.40
C VAL A 899 23.01 -19.61 0.75
N VAL A 900 24.30 -19.34 0.59
CA VAL A 900 25.31 -19.60 1.62
C VAL A 900 25.02 -18.76 2.87
N ARG A 901 24.64 -17.48 2.73
CA ARG A 901 24.26 -16.63 3.86
C ARG A 901 23.04 -17.14 4.60
N LEU A 902 21.99 -17.54 3.88
CA LEU A 902 20.78 -18.11 4.48
C LEU A 902 21.08 -19.40 5.27
N ALA A 903 21.90 -20.29 4.71
CA ALA A 903 22.33 -21.51 5.39
C ALA A 903 23.17 -21.20 6.65
N GLY A 904 23.97 -20.13 6.63
CA GLY A 904 24.75 -19.66 7.78
C GLY A 904 23.89 -19.06 8.91
N GLN A 905 22.83 -18.33 8.59
CA GLN A 905 21.91 -17.77 9.58
C GLN A 905 21.09 -18.86 10.28
N GLN A 906 20.61 -19.87 9.55
CA GLN A 906 19.90 -21.02 10.12
C GLN A 906 20.78 -21.88 11.05
N ARG A 907 22.10 -21.87 10.85
CA ARG A 907 23.06 -22.53 11.76
C ARG A 907 23.32 -21.76 13.05
N LYS A 908 23.23 -20.41 13.03
CA LYS A 908 23.43 -19.56 14.22
C LYS A 908 22.21 -19.49 15.13
N THR A 909 21.02 -19.75 14.61
CA THR A 909 19.75 -19.73 15.36
C THR A 909 19.30 -21.10 15.85
N ALA A 910 20.04 -22.18 15.58
CA ALA A 910 19.74 -23.51 16.07
C ALA A 910 20.41 -23.76 17.45
N PRO A 911 19.65 -24.05 18.53
CA PRO A 911 20.22 -24.57 19.76
C PRO A 911 20.92 -25.92 19.50
N PHE A 912 21.90 -26.22 20.34
CA PHE A 912 22.82 -27.35 20.26
C PHE A 912 22.12 -28.72 20.39
N GLU A 913 21.49 -29.21 19.32
CA GLU A 913 21.04 -30.62 19.21
C GLU A 913 21.46 -31.19 17.85
N SER A 914 22.72 -31.64 17.77
CA SER A 914 23.40 -31.97 16.52
C SER A 914 23.67 -33.46 16.28
N ALA A 915 22.95 -34.38 16.96
CA ALA A 915 23.12 -35.83 16.72
C ALA A 915 21.89 -36.52 16.08
N THR A 916 20.67 -36.02 16.27
CA THR A 916 19.44 -36.69 15.83
C THR A 916 18.97 -36.31 14.42
N ARG A 917 19.38 -35.15 13.88
CA ARG A 917 18.88 -34.68 12.56
C ARG A 917 19.57 -35.31 11.35
N LEU A 918 20.77 -35.87 11.47
CA LEU A 918 21.41 -36.55 10.33
C LEU A 918 20.69 -37.85 9.97
N ASN A 919 20.13 -38.57 10.95
CA ASN A 919 19.38 -39.81 10.74
C ASN A 919 17.96 -39.60 10.17
N GLN A 920 17.38 -38.40 10.33
CA GLN A 920 16.08 -38.05 9.73
C GLN A 920 16.19 -37.60 8.27
N LYS A 921 17.34 -37.08 7.81
CA LYS A 921 17.50 -36.66 6.40
C LYS A 921 17.65 -37.84 5.44
N THR A 922 18.22 -38.96 5.88
CA THR A 922 18.36 -40.18 5.08
C THR A 922 17.05 -40.97 4.95
N SER A 923 16.11 -40.86 5.92
CA SER A 923 14.78 -41.47 5.79
C SER A 923 13.82 -40.68 4.89
N ARG A 924 14.01 -39.35 4.77
CA ARG A 924 13.14 -38.45 4.00
C ARG A 924 13.18 -38.69 2.49
N VAL A 925 14.33 -39.04 1.92
CA VAL A 925 14.47 -39.33 0.47
C VAL A 925 13.54 -40.46 0.02
N TRP A 926 13.28 -41.43 0.90
CA TRP A 926 12.39 -42.56 0.62
C TRP A 926 10.94 -42.34 1.05
N THR A 927 10.67 -41.34 1.89
CA THR A 927 9.33 -41.09 2.44
C THR A 927 8.38 -40.54 1.38
N ILE A 928 8.81 -39.54 0.60
CA ILE A 928 7.98 -38.92 -0.46
C ILE A 928 7.62 -39.92 -1.56
N PRO A 929 8.57 -40.69 -2.16
CA PRO A 929 8.23 -41.66 -3.19
C PRO A 929 7.32 -42.78 -2.66
N TRP A 930 7.53 -43.22 -1.41
CA TRP A 930 6.68 -44.24 -0.79
C TRP A 930 5.25 -43.73 -0.55
N LEU A 931 5.10 -42.51 -0.06
CA LEU A 931 3.80 -41.87 0.13
C LEU A 931 3.09 -41.64 -1.22
N ALA A 932 3.83 -41.26 -2.26
CA ALA A 932 3.32 -41.14 -3.62
C ALA A 932 2.84 -42.50 -4.17
N LEU A 933 3.58 -43.59 -3.92
CA LEU A 933 3.19 -44.95 -4.29
C LEU A 933 1.92 -45.41 -3.57
N LYS A 934 1.83 -45.14 -2.25
CA LYS A 934 0.63 -45.39 -1.45
C LYS A 934 -0.57 -44.60 -1.98
N LYS A 935 -0.39 -43.32 -2.31
CA LYS A 935 -1.45 -42.51 -2.94
C LYS A 935 -1.86 -43.06 -4.29
N PHE A 936 -0.89 -43.46 -5.13
CA PHE A 936 -1.16 -44.06 -6.43
C PHE A 936 -1.98 -45.35 -6.31
N SER A 937 -1.72 -46.20 -5.32
CA SER A 937 -2.54 -47.39 -5.07
C SER A 937 -3.93 -47.03 -4.52
N VAL A 938 -4.03 -46.05 -3.62
CA VAL A 938 -5.31 -45.65 -2.99
C VAL A 938 -6.29 -45.04 -3.99
N ILE A 939 -5.80 -44.32 -5.00
CA ILE A 939 -6.67 -43.70 -6.02
C ILE A 939 -6.99 -44.64 -7.18
N ASP A 940 -6.57 -45.92 -7.13
CA ASP A 940 -6.59 -46.84 -8.27
C ASP A 940 -5.86 -46.28 -9.50
N GLY A 941 -4.65 -45.74 -9.31
CA GLY A 941 -3.89 -45.03 -10.35
C GLY A 941 -3.69 -45.82 -11.64
N ALA A 942 -3.60 -47.15 -11.54
CA ALA A 942 -3.54 -48.06 -12.69
C ALA A 942 -4.84 -48.07 -13.52
N GLN A 943 -6.01 -47.99 -12.88
CA GLN A 943 -7.30 -47.92 -13.59
C GLN A 943 -7.47 -46.57 -14.28
N TRP A 944 -7.07 -45.48 -13.63
CA TRP A 944 -7.07 -44.14 -14.24
C TRP A 944 -6.10 -44.06 -15.42
N ALA A 945 -4.92 -44.68 -15.31
CA ALA A 945 -3.99 -44.81 -16.42
C ALA A 945 -4.62 -45.62 -17.57
N GLY A 946 -5.33 -46.71 -17.27
CA GLY A 946 -6.06 -47.49 -18.26
C GLY A 946 -7.16 -46.69 -18.97
N ALA A 947 -7.92 -45.87 -18.23
CA ALA A 947 -8.92 -44.97 -18.81
C ALA A 947 -8.28 -43.91 -19.71
N PHE A 948 -7.17 -43.31 -19.26
CA PHE A 948 -6.36 -42.41 -20.09
C PHE A 948 -5.91 -43.08 -21.38
N SER A 949 -5.38 -44.31 -21.30
CA SER A 949 -4.90 -45.05 -22.46
C SER A 949 -5.99 -45.42 -23.43
N TYR A 950 -7.17 -45.77 -22.93
CA TYR A 950 -8.34 -46.04 -23.76
C TYR A 950 -8.67 -44.80 -24.61
N TYR A 951 -8.87 -43.64 -23.99
CA TYR A 951 -9.20 -42.42 -24.75
C TYR A 951 -8.06 -41.95 -25.66
N ALA A 952 -6.80 -42.07 -25.23
CA ALA A 952 -5.64 -41.74 -26.03
C ALA A 952 -5.51 -42.65 -27.26
N PHE A 953 -5.71 -43.96 -27.11
CA PHE A 953 -5.67 -44.91 -28.23
C PHE A 953 -6.78 -44.62 -29.26
N PHE A 954 -8.02 -44.42 -28.80
CA PHE A 954 -9.14 -44.10 -29.69
C PHE A 954 -9.01 -42.73 -30.37
N SER A 955 -8.18 -41.82 -29.84
CA SER A 955 -7.87 -40.54 -30.49
C SER A 955 -6.93 -40.67 -31.69
N LEU A 956 -6.14 -41.75 -31.78
CA LEU A 956 -5.15 -41.95 -32.85
C LEU A 956 -5.80 -42.10 -34.23
N PHE A 957 -6.94 -42.79 -34.31
CA PHE A 957 -7.60 -43.03 -35.59
C PHE A 957 -8.18 -41.73 -36.22
N PRO A 958 -8.97 -40.92 -35.48
CA PRO A 958 -9.33 -39.56 -35.90
C PRO A 958 -8.12 -38.66 -36.19
N LEU A 959 -7.03 -38.78 -35.43
CA LEU A 959 -5.81 -38.01 -35.64
C LEU A 959 -5.17 -38.33 -36.99
N VAL A 960 -5.06 -39.62 -37.33
CA VAL A 960 -4.55 -40.08 -38.63
C VAL A 960 -5.45 -39.60 -39.75
N ILE A 961 -6.79 -39.71 -39.61
CA ILE A 961 -7.74 -39.18 -40.60
C ILE A 961 -7.53 -37.67 -40.78
N LEU A 962 -7.40 -36.90 -39.70
CA LEU A 962 -7.19 -35.46 -39.77
C LEU A 962 -5.86 -35.11 -40.46
N PHE A 963 -4.77 -35.82 -40.14
CA PHE A 963 -3.47 -35.62 -40.81
C PHE A 963 -3.52 -35.97 -42.28
N VAL A 964 -4.19 -37.06 -42.66
CA VAL A 964 -4.41 -37.43 -44.07
C VAL A 964 -5.26 -36.38 -44.78
N THR A 965 -6.32 -35.88 -44.15
CA THR A 965 -7.15 -34.79 -44.67
C THR A 965 -6.32 -33.51 -44.88
N ILE A 966 -5.50 -33.11 -43.89
CA ILE A 966 -4.64 -31.92 -44.00
C ILE A 966 -3.58 -32.11 -45.09
N ALA A 967 -2.92 -33.26 -45.13
CA ALA A 967 -1.92 -33.58 -46.16
C ALA A 967 -2.55 -33.56 -47.56
N SER A 968 -3.79 -34.05 -47.71
CA SER A 968 -4.52 -34.04 -48.99
C SER A 968 -4.86 -32.64 -49.52
N ILE A 969 -4.77 -31.59 -48.69
CA ILE A 969 -4.94 -30.18 -49.12
C ILE A 969 -3.74 -29.74 -49.96
N PHE A 970 -2.55 -30.28 -49.67
CA PHE A 970 -1.29 -29.89 -50.31
C PHE A 970 -0.90 -30.79 -51.48
N ILE A 971 -1.72 -31.78 -51.83
CA ILE A 971 -1.46 -32.74 -52.89
C ILE A 971 -2.28 -32.38 -54.15
N ASP A 972 -1.58 -32.24 -55.29
CA ASP A 972 -2.18 -32.06 -56.61
C ASP A 972 -2.84 -33.36 -57.08
N GLN A 973 -4.16 -33.35 -57.23
CA GLN A 973 -5.00 -34.55 -57.36
C GLN A 973 -4.72 -35.32 -58.65
N ASP A 974 -4.51 -34.61 -59.75
CA ASP A 974 -4.25 -35.22 -61.05
C ASP A 974 -2.88 -35.91 -61.06
N ARG A 975 -1.87 -35.27 -60.47
CA ARG A 975 -0.51 -35.84 -60.36
C ARG A 975 -0.45 -37.02 -59.40
N ALA A 976 -1.18 -36.97 -58.29
CA ALA A 976 -1.22 -38.05 -57.32
C ALA A 976 -1.96 -39.29 -57.87
N GLY A 977 -3.07 -39.08 -58.59
CA GLY A 977 -3.81 -40.16 -59.26
C GLY A 977 -2.93 -40.90 -60.27
N ILE A 978 -2.22 -40.15 -61.13
CA ILE A 978 -1.30 -40.73 -62.12
C ILE A 978 -0.15 -41.49 -61.45
N ALA A 979 0.45 -40.94 -60.39
CA ALA A 979 1.55 -41.59 -59.68
C ALA A 979 1.13 -42.89 -58.97
N ILE A 980 -0.09 -42.92 -58.41
CA ILE A 980 -0.63 -44.10 -57.74
C ILE A 980 -1.02 -45.16 -58.76
N ILE A 981 -1.64 -44.80 -59.88
CA ILE A 981 -1.96 -45.75 -60.97
C ILE A 981 -0.67 -46.37 -61.50
N ALA A 982 0.35 -45.56 -61.78
CA ALA A 982 1.66 -46.06 -62.23
C ALA A 982 2.33 -47.00 -61.22
N TYR A 983 2.18 -46.72 -59.92
CA TYR A 983 2.70 -47.57 -58.85
C TYR A 983 1.91 -48.89 -58.69
N VAL A 984 0.58 -48.85 -58.84
CA VAL A 984 -0.27 -50.04 -58.73
C VAL A 984 -0.10 -50.94 -59.95
N GLU A 985 0.02 -50.38 -61.15
CA GLU A 985 0.35 -51.11 -62.38
C GLU A 985 1.68 -51.87 -62.28
N THR A 986 2.60 -51.42 -61.42
CA THR A 986 3.88 -52.12 -61.21
C THR A 986 3.71 -53.48 -60.52
N TYR A 987 2.59 -53.69 -59.82
CA TYR A 987 2.29 -54.93 -59.08
C TYR A 987 1.11 -55.71 -59.67
N VAL A 988 0.14 -55.03 -60.31
CA VAL A 988 -1.03 -55.64 -60.93
C VAL A 988 -1.36 -54.92 -62.24
N PRO A 989 -1.25 -55.56 -63.42
CA PRO A 989 -1.61 -54.93 -64.69
C PRO A 989 -3.12 -54.70 -64.74
N MET A 990 -3.52 -53.45 -64.98
CA MET A 990 -4.91 -53.00 -64.93
C MET A 990 -5.44 -52.72 -66.34
N SER A 991 -6.73 -52.99 -66.57
CA SER A 991 -7.43 -52.65 -67.82
C SER A 991 -8.52 -51.63 -67.53
N GLY A 992 -8.76 -50.70 -68.45
CA GLY A 992 -9.45 -49.40 -68.26
C GLY A 992 -10.65 -49.32 -67.32
N ASP A 993 -11.54 -50.32 -67.26
CA ASP A 993 -12.67 -50.29 -66.32
C ASP A 993 -12.23 -50.31 -64.85
N LYS A 994 -11.09 -50.95 -64.52
CA LYS A 994 -10.54 -50.99 -63.15
C LYS A 994 -9.80 -49.73 -62.75
N GLU A 995 -9.23 -49.00 -63.71
CA GLU A 995 -8.61 -47.70 -63.47
C GLU A 995 -9.66 -46.66 -63.08
N SER A 996 -10.84 -46.69 -63.73
CA SER A 996 -11.99 -45.86 -63.35
C SER A 996 -12.41 -46.13 -61.91
N TYR A 997 -12.48 -47.39 -61.46
CA TYR A 997 -12.85 -47.69 -60.06
C TYR A 997 -11.85 -47.15 -59.03
N ILE A 998 -10.54 -47.14 -59.33
CA ILE A 998 -9.53 -46.55 -58.43
C ILE A 998 -9.64 -45.02 -58.44
N PHE A 999 -9.84 -44.43 -59.61
CA PHE A 999 -9.99 -43.00 -59.76
C PHE A 999 -11.27 -42.50 -59.07
N ASP A 1000 -12.39 -43.21 -59.22
CA ASP A 1000 -13.67 -42.93 -58.56
C ASP A 1000 -13.58 -43.14 -57.04
N ALA A 1001 -12.88 -44.18 -56.57
CA ALA A 1001 -12.64 -44.37 -55.14
C ALA A 1001 -11.77 -43.25 -54.56
N MET A 1002 -10.71 -42.82 -55.25
CA MET A 1002 -9.88 -41.69 -54.85
C MET A 1002 -10.67 -40.38 -54.83
N THR A 1003 -11.48 -40.13 -55.87
CA THR A 1003 -12.34 -38.95 -55.97
C THR A 1003 -13.37 -38.96 -54.85
N GLY A 1004 -13.95 -40.12 -54.52
CA GLY A 1004 -14.84 -40.29 -53.38
C GLY A 1004 -14.18 -40.03 -52.01
N VAL A 1005 -12.94 -40.47 -51.79
CA VAL A 1005 -12.17 -40.16 -50.56
C VAL A 1005 -11.87 -38.66 -50.46
N VAL A 1006 -11.56 -38.02 -51.59
CA VAL A 1006 -11.28 -36.59 -51.69
C VAL A 1006 -12.54 -35.75 -51.48
N GLU A 1007 -13.69 -36.14 -52.03
CA GLU A 1007 -14.96 -35.44 -51.80
C GLU A 1007 -15.44 -35.59 -50.35
N ALA A 1008 -15.22 -36.77 -49.75
CA ALA A 1008 -15.53 -37.02 -48.35
C ALA A 1008 -14.58 -36.29 -47.36
N ARG A 1009 -13.47 -35.71 -47.82
CA ARG A 1009 -12.40 -35.15 -46.95
C ARG A 1009 -12.88 -34.03 -46.03
N GLY A 1010 -13.81 -33.19 -46.50
CA GLY A 1010 -14.34 -32.06 -45.71
C GLY A 1010 -15.21 -32.54 -44.54
N GLN A 1011 -16.10 -33.49 -44.80
CA GLN A 1011 -17.00 -34.04 -43.77
C GLN A 1011 -16.25 -34.97 -42.81
N MET A 1012 -15.37 -35.84 -43.32
CA MET A 1012 -14.53 -36.72 -42.51
C MET A 1012 -13.54 -35.95 -41.64
N GLY A 1013 -12.98 -34.84 -42.15
CA GLY A 1013 -12.11 -33.95 -41.37
C GLY A 1013 -12.83 -33.29 -40.19
N VAL A 1014 -14.07 -32.82 -40.39
CA VAL A 1014 -14.89 -32.24 -39.32
C VAL A 1014 -15.30 -33.29 -38.29
N VAL A 1015 -15.72 -34.49 -38.71
CA VAL A 1015 -16.06 -35.58 -37.80
C VAL A 1015 -14.83 -36.04 -37.01
N ALA A 1016 -13.67 -36.18 -37.67
CA ALA A 1016 -12.41 -36.50 -37.02
C ALA A 1016 -12.00 -35.42 -36.00
N PHE A 1017 -12.15 -34.14 -36.34
CA PHE A 1017 -11.91 -33.03 -35.42
C PHE A 1017 -12.82 -33.06 -34.19
N LEU A 1018 -14.13 -33.32 -34.37
CA LEU A 1018 -15.07 -33.45 -33.27
C LEU A 1018 -14.78 -34.66 -32.38
N MET A 1019 -14.39 -35.79 -32.96
CA MET A 1019 -13.95 -36.97 -32.21
C MET A 1019 -12.65 -36.72 -31.44
N LEU A 1020 -11.70 -35.98 -32.02
CA LEU A 1020 -10.48 -35.55 -31.32
C LEU A 1020 -10.78 -34.61 -30.17
N ALA A 1021 -11.65 -33.62 -30.38
CA ALA A 1021 -12.06 -32.70 -29.33
C ALA A 1021 -12.76 -33.44 -28.18
N TRP A 1022 -13.61 -34.41 -28.50
CA TRP A 1022 -14.25 -35.27 -27.51
C TRP A 1022 -13.24 -36.14 -26.75
N ALA A 1023 -12.33 -36.82 -27.46
CA ALA A 1023 -11.32 -37.68 -26.85
C ALA A 1023 -10.36 -36.87 -25.95
N ALA A 1024 -9.93 -35.68 -26.40
CA ALA A 1024 -9.10 -34.78 -25.61
C ALA A 1024 -9.83 -34.29 -24.35
N LEU A 1025 -11.12 -33.96 -24.45
CA LEU A 1025 -11.92 -33.60 -23.29
C LEU A 1025 -11.96 -34.74 -22.26
N GLN A 1026 -12.15 -35.99 -22.71
CA GLN A 1026 -12.15 -37.16 -21.83
C GLN A 1026 -10.77 -37.43 -21.21
N ILE A 1027 -9.69 -37.30 -21.97
CA ILE A 1027 -8.32 -37.42 -21.44
C ILE A 1027 -8.10 -36.43 -20.29
N PHE A 1028 -8.47 -35.16 -20.47
CA PHE A 1028 -8.28 -34.14 -19.44
C PHE A 1028 -9.20 -34.34 -18.24
N THR A 1029 -10.46 -34.73 -18.44
CA THR A 1029 -11.36 -35.02 -17.31
C THR A 1029 -10.83 -36.20 -16.49
N THR A 1030 -10.31 -37.25 -17.14
CA THR A 1030 -9.64 -38.38 -16.48
C THR A 1030 -8.42 -37.92 -15.66
N LEU A 1031 -7.50 -37.16 -16.26
CA LEU A 1031 -6.27 -36.70 -15.58
C LEU A 1031 -6.54 -35.72 -14.43
N ILE A 1032 -7.46 -34.76 -14.61
CA ILE A 1032 -7.83 -33.80 -13.58
C ILE A 1032 -8.55 -34.49 -12.43
N SER A 1033 -9.38 -35.49 -12.71
CA SER A 1033 -10.10 -36.25 -11.68
C SER A 1033 -9.14 -37.12 -10.86
N ALA A 1034 -8.21 -37.81 -11.52
CA ALA A 1034 -7.15 -38.56 -10.86
C ALA A 1034 -6.26 -37.64 -9.99
N THR A 1035 -5.90 -36.47 -10.51
CA THR A 1035 -5.11 -35.45 -9.77
C THR A 1035 -5.87 -34.95 -8.55
N ASN A 1036 -7.15 -34.59 -8.68
CA ASN A 1036 -7.94 -34.10 -7.54
C ASN A 1036 -8.15 -35.17 -6.46
N ARG A 1037 -8.29 -36.44 -6.85
CA ARG A 1037 -8.32 -37.58 -5.91
C ARG A 1037 -6.98 -37.79 -5.22
N ALA A 1038 -5.85 -37.67 -5.92
CA ALA A 1038 -4.52 -37.72 -5.30
C ALA A 1038 -4.36 -36.64 -4.22
N TRP A 1039 -5.03 -35.50 -4.44
CA TRP A 1039 -5.12 -34.37 -3.52
C TRP A 1039 -6.30 -34.47 -2.52
N GLY A 1040 -6.98 -35.61 -2.38
CA GLY A 1040 -8.00 -35.83 -1.35
C GLY A 1040 -9.28 -35.00 -1.50
N SER A 1041 -9.57 -34.50 -2.70
CA SER A 1041 -10.81 -33.75 -3.00
C SER A 1041 -11.76 -34.55 -3.90
N GLU A 1042 -13.01 -34.73 -3.48
CA GLU A 1042 -14.04 -35.49 -4.23
C GLU A 1042 -14.90 -34.61 -5.17
N THR A 1043 -14.78 -33.29 -5.11
CA THR A 1043 -15.69 -32.38 -5.84
C THR A 1043 -15.35 -32.26 -7.33
N SER A 1044 -16.07 -33.03 -8.16
CA SER A 1044 -16.10 -32.86 -9.60
C SER A 1044 -17.18 -31.84 -10.01
N ASN A 1045 -16.89 -30.54 -9.91
CA ASN A 1045 -17.76 -29.51 -10.48
C ASN A 1045 -17.53 -29.40 -12.00
N TRP A 1046 -18.34 -30.11 -12.77
CA TRP A 1046 -18.21 -30.25 -14.22
C TRP A 1046 -18.49 -28.98 -15.04
N TRP A 1047 -19.24 -27.99 -14.51
CA TRP A 1047 -19.64 -26.78 -15.25
C TRP A 1047 -18.67 -25.59 -15.22
N ARG A 1048 -17.78 -25.45 -14.23
CA ARG A 1048 -16.79 -24.33 -14.18
C ARG A 1048 -15.51 -24.60 -15.01
N ARG A 1049 -15.41 -25.78 -15.64
CA ARG A 1049 -14.19 -26.28 -16.30
C ARG A 1049 -14.02 -26.00 -17.81
N PRO A 1050 -15.04 -25.68 -18.64
CA PRO A 1050 -14.84 -25.69 -20.09
C PRO A 1050 -13.80 -24.65 -20.53
N LEU A 1051 -13.74 -23.46 -19.93
CA LEU A 1051 -12.76 -22.43 -20.30
C LEU A 1051 -11.32 -22.80 -19.94
N LYS A 1052 -11.08 -23.35 -18.73
CA LYS A 1052 -9.75 -23.80 -18.32
C LYS A 1052 -9.31 -25.03 -19.12
N SER A 1053 -10.21 -25.99 -19.35
CA SER A 1053 -9.94 -27.15 -20.20
C SER A 1053 -9.70 -26.76 -21.66
N LEU A 1054 -10.37 -25.72 -22.18
CA LEU A 1054 -10.09 -25.16 -23.52
C LEU A 1054 -8.71 -24.50 -23.57
N VAL A 1055 -8.33 -23.74 -22.54
CA VAL A 1055 -6.99 -23.13 -22.44
C VAL A 1055 -5.91 -24.21 -22.36
N PHE A 1056 -6.13 -25.28 -21.60
CA PHE A 1056 -5.22 -26.43 -21.57
C PHE A 1056 -5.18 -27.22 -22.88
N LEU A 1057 -6.31 -27.37 -23.55
CA LEU A 1057 -6.39 -27.97 -24.88
C LEU A 1057 -5.59 -27.14 -25.89
N VAL A 1058 -5.73 -25.81 -25.88
CA VAL A 1058 -4.96 -24.89 -26.73
C VAL A 1058 -3.47 -24.96 -26.41
N ILE A 1059 -3.08 -24.93 -25.13
CA ILE A 1059 -1.68 -25.06 -24.72
C ILE A 1059 -1.10 -26.41 -25.16
N MET A 1060 -1.84 -27.51 -24.99
CA MET A 1060 -1.39 -28.85 -25.38
C MET A 1060 -1.32 -28.99 -26.91
N VAL A 1061 -2.30 -28.46 -27.65
CA VAL A 1061 -2.26 -28.40 -29.12
C VAL A 1061 -1.05 -27.58 -29.56
N CYS A 1062 -0.78 -26.44 -28.95
CA CYS A 1062 0.42 -25.65 -29.23
C CYS A 1062 1.71 -26.41 -28.88
N VAL A 1063 1.77 -27.14 -27.76
CA VAL A 1063 2.93 -27.93 -27.35
C VAL A 1063 3.15 -29.14 -28.26
N VAL A 1064 2.10 -29.84 -28.67
CA VAL A 1064 2.17 -30.96 -29.62
C VAL A 1064 2.54 -30.45 -31.01
N LEU A 1065 1.93 -29.34 -31.47
CA LEU A 1065 2.28 -28.72 -32.73
C LEU A 1065 3.71 -28.18 -32.71
N LEU A 1066 4.19 -27.58 -31.61
CA LEU A 1066 5.57 -27.13 -31.48
C LEU A 1066 6.55 -28.30 -31.39
N SER A 1067 6.23 -29.37 -30.66
CA SER A 1067 7.09 -30.56 -30.56
C SER A 1067 7.18 -31.35 -31.86
N VAL A 1068 6.19 -31.25 -32.75
CA VAL A 1068 6.26 -31.82 -34.11
C VAL A 1068 6.87 -30.83 -35.10
N ALA A 1069 6.50 -29.55 -35.04
CA ALA A 1069 6.95 -28.53 -35.97
C ALA A 1069 8.40 -28.15 -35.75
N VAL A 1070 8.89 -28.07 -34.51
CA VAL A 1070 10.27 -27.66 -34.21
C VAL A 1070 11.28 -28.66 -34.78
N PRO A 1071 11.17 -29.99 -34.59
CA PRO A 1071 12.10 -30.94 -35.22
C PRO A 1071 12.00 -30.97 -36.74
N VAL A 1072 10.80 -30.77 -37.31
CA VAL A 1072 10.58 -30.74 -38.77
C VAL A 1072 11.14 -29.47 -39.39
N LEU A 1073 10.88 -28.30 -38.80
CA LEU A 1073 11.48 -27.02 -39.21
C LEU A 1073 12.99 -27.06 -39.05
N ALA A 1074 13.48 -27.58 -37.92
CA ALA A 1074 14.90 -27.70 -37.66
C ALA A 1074 15.60 -28.63 -38.68
N LYS A 1075 14.95 -29.73 -39.09
CA LYS A 1075 15.44 -30.63 -40.14
C LYS A 1075 15.34 -30.02 -41.55
N LEU A 1076 14.25 -29.31 -41.87
CA LEU A 1076 14.10 -28.56 -43.12
C LEU A 1076 15.15 -27.44 -43.23
N THR A 1077 15.44 -26.74 -42.14
CA THR A 1077 16.51 -25.74 -42.10
C THR A 1077 17.89 -26.37 -42.19
N GLN A 1078 18.08 -27.59 -41.68
CA GLN A 1078 19.33 -28.34 -41.83
C GLN A 1078 19.62 -28.67 -43.30
N ASP A 1079 18.61 -29.09 -44.06
CA ASP A 1079 18.74 -29.39 -45.50
C ASP A 1079 18.90 -28.11 -46.36
N TRP A 1080 18.46 -26.95 -45.86
CA TRP A 1080 18.55 -25.67 -46.57
C TRP A 1080 19.78 -24.82 -46.24
N LEU A 1081 20.32 -24.87 -45.01
CA LEU A 1081 21.30 -23.88 -44.55
C LEU A 1081 22.75 -24.36 -44.47
N ILE A 1082 23.07 -25.65 -44.28
CA ILE A 1082 24.48 -26.05 -44.10
C ILE A 1082 24.73 -27.51 -44.53
N PRO A 1083 25.45 -27.77 -45.65
CA PRO A 1083 26.19 -29.02 -45.80
C PRO A 1083 27.56 -28.84 -45.14
N ILE A 1084 27.83 -29.53 -44.02
CA ILE A 1084 29.15 -30.10 -43.57
C ILE A 1084 29.35 -30.19 -42.02
N TYR A 1085 29.86 -31.37 -41.60
CA TYR A 1085 30.55 -31.86 -40.37
C TYR A 1085 29.86 -32.12 -39.00
N ASP A 1086 30.26 -33.28 -38.43
CA ASP A 1086 29.74 -34.04 -37.28
C ASP A 1086 29.61 -33.33 -35.92
N PHE A 1087 30.23 -32.16 -35.70
CA PHE A 1087 30.10 -31.43 -34.41
C PHE A 1087 28.70 -30.80 -34.24
N ASN A 1088 28.04 -30.48 -35.35
CA ASN A 1088 26.70 -29.91 -35.37
C ASN A 1088 25.61 -30.92 -34.99
N SER A 1089 25.82 -32.22 -35.17
CA SER A 1089 24.80 -33.21 -34.82
C SER A 1089 24.65 -33.34 -33.31
N TRP A 1090 25.74 -33.23 -32.55
CA TRP A 1090 25.70 -33.34 -31.10
C TRP A 1090 25.05 -32.11 -30.45
N VAL A 1091 25.42 -30.88 -30.85
CA VAL A 1091 24.78 -29.65 -30.36
C VAL A 1091 23.31 -29.59 -30.75
N TYR A 1092 22.97 -30.02 -31.96
CA TYR A 1092 21.58 -30.13 -32.41
C TYR A 1092 20.79 -31.15 -31.60
N THR A 1093 21.36 -32.34 -31.36
CA THR A 1093 20.73 -33.40 -30.57
C THR A 1093 20.56 -32.95 -29.12
N LEU A 1094 21.57 -32.29 -28.55
CA LEU A 1094 21.55 -31.75 -27.20
C LEU A 1094 20.56 -30.60 -27.07
N GLY A 1095 20.55 -29.67 -28.03
CA GLY A 1095 19.61 -28.54 -28.07
C GLY A 1095 18.17 -29.00 -28.24
N ASN A 1096 17.91 -29.95 -29.14
CA ASN A 1096 16.59 -30.53 -29.33
C ASN A 1096 16.14 -31.31 -28.08
N PHE A 1097 17.06 -32.04 -27.43
CA PHE A 1097 16.81 -32.72 -26.15
C PHE A 1097 16.44 -31.73 -25.04
N PHE A 1098 17.22 -30.65 -24.87
CA PHE A 1098 16.97 -29.65 -23.82
C PHE A 1098 15.68 -28.87 -24.06
N ILE A 1099 15.43 -28.43 -25.30
CA ILE A 1099 14.21 -27.68 -25.64
C ILE A 1099 12.98 -28.59 -25.45
N SER A 1100 13.00 -29.81 -25.98
CA SER A 1100 11.89 -30.76 -25.84
C SER A 1100 11.64 -31.11 -24.37
N SER A 1101 12.70 -31.36 -23.59
CA SER A 1101 12.60 -31.64 -22.15
C SER A 1101 12.08 -30.43 -21.36
N LEU A 1102 12.51 -29.21 -21.70
CA LEU A 1102 12.05 -27.99 -21.05
C LEU A 1102 10.57 -27.73 -21.34
N VAL A 1103 10.12 -27.95 -22.57
CA VAL A 1103 8.71 -27.81 -22.96
C VAL A 1103 7.83 -28.81 -22.20
N VAL A 1104 8.24 -30.07 -22.11
CA VAL A 1104 7.52 -31.11 -21.35
C VAL A 1104 7.50 -30.76 -19.86
N PHE A 1105 8.64 -30.33 -19.30
CA PHE A 1105 8.75 -29.91 -17.90
C PHE A 1105 7.84 -28.73 -17.56
N LEU A 1106 7.84 -27.68 -18.38
CA LEU A 1106 6.98 -26.50 -18.18
C LEU A 1106 5.50 -26.86 -18.32
N SER A 1107 5.16 -27.73 -19.28
CA SER A 1107 3.79 -28.19 -19.49
C SER A 1107 3.26 -29.00 -18.30
N LEU A 1108 4.07 -29.93 -17.78
CA LEU A 1108 3.73 -30.71 -16.59
C LEU A 1108 3.68 -29.83 -15.34
N SER A 1109 4.60 -28.89 -15.18
CA SER A 1109 4.61 -27.95 -14.06
C SER A 1109 3.35 -27.11 -14.02
N LEU A 1110 2.95 -26.57 -15.18
CA LEU A 1110 1.73 -25.78 -15.33
C LEU A 1110 0.48 -26.64 -15.05
N PHE A 1111 0.44 -27.86 -15.59
CA PHE A 1111 -0.65 -28.80 -15.35
C PHE A 1111 -0.80 -29.12 -13.86
N TYR A 1112 0.26 -29.55 -13.18
CA TYR A 1112 0.20 -29.89 -11.76
C TYR A 1112 -0.09 -28.69 -10.87
N GLN A 1113 0.25 -27.48 -11.31
CA GLN A 1113 -0.08 -26.27 -10.58
C GLN A 1113 -1.58 -25.91 -10.65
N LEU A 1114 -2.18 -26.09 -11.83
CA LEU A 1114 -3.51 -25.57 -12.15
C LEU A 1114 -4.62 -26.64 -12.10
N ALA A 1115 -4.28 -27.93 -12.17
CA ALA A 1115 -5.23 -29.05 -12.14
C ALA A 1115 -5.88 -29.30 -10.76
N PRO A 1116 -5.17 -29.15 -9.62
CA PRO A 1116 -5.79 -29.28 -8.30
C PRO A 1116 -6.83 -28.18 -8.03
N SER A 1117 -7.91 -28.54 -7.33
CA SER A 1117 -8.97 -27.63 -6.89
C SER A 1117 -8.51 -26.61 -5.83
N ARG A 1118 -7.37 -26.88 -5.19
CA ARG A 1118 -6.74 -26.08 -4.14
C ARG A 1118 -5.51 -25.33 -4.69
N PRO A 1119 -5.23 -24.10 -4.24
CA PRO A 1119 -4.10 -23.32 -4.71
C PRO A 1119 -2.78 -24.02 -4.34
N THR A 1120 -1.93 -24.25 -5.34
CA THR A 1120 -0.62 -24.92 -5.16
C THR A 1120 0.52 -23.95 -5.42
N ARG A 1121 1.64 -24.16 -4.74
CA ARG A 1121 2.88 -23.38 -4.95
C ARG A 1121 3.76 -24.08 -5.97
N PHE A 1122 4.47 -23.33 -6.81
CA PHE A 1122 5.44 -23.90 -7.75
C PHE A 1122 6.46 -24.85 -7.06
N ALA A 1123 6.86 -24.51 -5.83
CA ALA A 1123 7.74 -25.32 -4.99
C ALA A 1123 7.22 -26.74 -4.71
N GLU A 1124 5.91 -26.98 -4.78
CA GLU A 1124 5.25 -28.27 -4.50
C GLU A 1124 5.11 -29.15 -5.75
N VAL A 1125 5.38 -28.61 -6.95
CA VAL A 1125 5.09 -29.29 -8.22
C VAL A 1125 6.32 -29.46 -9.12
N TRP A 1126 7.34 -28.61 -9.01
CA TRP A 1126 8.48 -28.64 -9.94
C TRP A 1126 9.30 -29.94 -9.86
N ILE A 1127 9.54 -30.50 -8.67
CA ILE A 1127 10.29 -31.76 -8.52
C ILE A 1127 9.53 -32.91 -9.19
N ALA A 1128 8.23 -32.97 -8.96
CA ALA A 1128 7.37 -33.97 -9.56
C ALA A 1128 7.30 -33.84 -11.09
N ALA A 1129 7.18 -32.62 -11.60
CA ALA A 1129 7.22 -32.34 -13.04
C ALA A 1129 8.57 -32.75 -13.66
N LEU A 1130 9.68 -32.48 -12.98
CA LEU A 1130 11.02 -32.87 -13.43
C LEU A 1130 11.17 -34.40 -13.45
N CYS A 1131 10.76 -35.09 -12.38
CA CYS A 1131 10.78 -36.55 -12.30
C CYS A 1131 9.90 -37.19 -13.39
N ALA A 1132 8.67 -36.70 -13.56
CA ALA A 1132 7.77 -37.18 -14.60
C ALA A 1132 8.36 -36.95 -16.00
N THR A 1133 8.96 -35.78 -16.27
CA THR A 1133 9.66 -35.51 -17.54
C THR A 1133 10.78 -36.50 -17.80
N ALA A 1134 11.64 -36.75 -16.80
CA ALA A 1134 12.73 -37.71 -16.93
C ALA A 1134 12.24 -39.14 -17.18
N PHE A 1135 11.18 -39.57 -16.48
CA PHE A 1135 10.59 -40.90 -16.68
C PHE A 1135 9.89 -41.04 -18.04
N LEU A 1136 9.21 -40.00 -18.52
CA LEU A 1136 8.58 -39.99 -19.84
C LEU A 1136 9.64 -40.15 -20.94
N TYR A 1137 10.77 -39.46 -20.81
CA TYR A 1137 11.86 -39.57 -21.77
C TYR A 1137 12.56 -40.94 -21.73
N ALA A 1138 12.74 -41.50 -20.52
CA ALA A 1138 13.25 -42.86 -20.38
C ALA A 1138 12.28 -43.90 -20.99
N ALA A 1139 10.97 -43.73 -20.82
CA ALA A 1139 9.94 -44.58 -21.41
C ALA A 1139 9.90 -44.48 -22.94
N GLU A 1140 10.08 -43.29 -23.50
CA GLU A 1140 10.23 -43.06 -24.94
C GLU A 1140 11.43 -43.81 -25.51
N HIS A 1141 12.62 -43.68 -24.90
CA HIS A 1141 13.80 -44.41 -25.34
C HIS A 1141 13.64 -45.92 -25.24
N LEU A 1142 13.02 -46.42 -24.16
CA LEU A 1142 12.73 -47.84 -23.99
C LEU A 1142 11.78 -48.35 -25.09
N PHE A 1143 10.78 -47.56 -25.44
CA PHE A 1143 9.86 -47.86 -26.54
C PHE A 1143 10.58 -47.92 -27.90
N VAL A 1144 11.45 -46.95 -28.19
CA VAL A 1144 12.25 -46.95 -29.43
C VAL A 1144 13.16 -48.18 -29.52
N VAL A 1145 13.81 -48.57 -28.41
CA VAL A 1145 14.64 -49.79 -28.35
C VAL A 1145 13.79 -51.03 -28.61
N TYR A 1146 12.64 -51.15 -27.93
CA TYR A 1146 11.72 -52.26 -28.12
C TYR A 1146 11.27 -52.38 -29.59
N LEU A 1147 10.88 -51.26 -30.21
CA LEU A 1147 10.34 -51.24 -31.58
C LEU A 1147 11.41 -51.58 -32.61
N LYS A 1148 12.65 -51.12 -32.41
CA LYS A 1148 13.79 -51.42 -33.28
C LYS A 1148 14.10 -52.93 -33.32
N ASP A 1149 14.08 -53.60 -32.18
CA ASP A 1149 14.40 -55.02 -32.10
C ASP A 1149 13.21 -55.90 -32.52
N PHE A 1150 11.97 -55.52 -32.15
CA PHE A 1150 10.77 -56.30 -32.44
C PHE A 1150 10.32 -56.20 -33.92
N ALA A 1151 10.61 -55.09 -34.59
CA ALA A 1151 10.33 -54.91 -36.02
C ALA A 1151 11.17 -55.84 -36.94
N THR A 1152 12.16 -56.55 -36.40
CA THR A 1152 12.97 -57.52 -37.16
C THR A 1152 12.37 -58.93 -37.23
N LEU A 1153 11.26 -59.18 -36.52
CA LEU A 1153 10.47 -60.42 -36.62
C LEU A 1153 9.63 -60.48 -37.91
N ASN A 1154 9.02 -61.64 -38.21
CA ASN A 1154 8.12 -61.79 -39.37
C ASN A 1154 6.99 -60.74 -39.35
N ALA A 1155 6.61 -60.22 -40.53
CA ALA A 1155 5.71 -59.08 -40.75
C ALA A 1155 4.43 -59.09 -39.90
N VAL A 1156 3.78 -60.25 -39.71
CA VAL A 1156 2.58 -60.36 -38.88
C VAL A 1156 2.89 -60.12 -37.40
N TYR A 1157 3.95 -60.74 -36.88
CA TYR A 1157 4.39 -60.54 -35.49
C TYR A 1157 4.97 -59.14 -35.27
N GLY A 1158 5.63 -58.55 -36.27
CA GLY A 1158 6.09 -57.16 -36.22
C GLY A 1158 4.95 -56.16 -36.09
N VAL A 1159 3.86 -56.31 -36.85
CA VAL A 1159 2.69 -55.42 -36.79
C VAL A 1159 1.92 -55.57 -35.48
N PHE A 1160 1.59 -56.80 -35.08
CA PHE A 1160 0.92 -57.04 -33.79
C PHE A 1160 1.79 -56.60 -32.60
N GLY A 1161 3.09 -56.85 -32.66
CA GLY A 1161 4.07 -56.38 -31.69
C GLY A 1161 4.13 -54.85 -31.59
N GLY A 1162 4.13 -54.15 -32.72
CA GLY A 1162 4.11 -52.69 -32.77
C GLY A 1162 2.84 -52.09 -32.15
N ILE A 1163 1.66 -52.67 -32.40
CA ILE A 1163 0.40 -52.22 -31.79
C ILE A 1163 0.42 -52.45 -30.27
N MET A 1164 0.88 -53.60 -29.81
CA MET A 1164 0.98 -53.90 -28.38
C MET A 1164 2.01 -53.00 -27.68
N ALA A 1165 3.12 -52.70 -28.33
CA ALA A 1165 4.12 -51.75 -27.84
C ALA A 1165 3.53 -50.35 -27.68
N LEU A 1166 2.76 -49.88 -28.68
CA LEU A 1166 2.12 -48.58 -28.67
C LEU A 1166 1.10 -48.47 -27.53
N LEU A 1167 0.28 -49.50 -27.34
CA LEU A 1167 -0.67 -49.57 -26.23
C LEU A 1167 0.03 -49.55 -24.87
N LEU A 1168 1.11 -50.33 -24.73
CA LEU A 1168 1.91 -50.37 -23.51
C LEU A 1168 2.59 -49.02 -23.22
N TRP A 1169 3.09 -48.35 -24.26
CA TRP A 1169 3.72 -47.04 -24.14
C TRP A 1169 2.72 -45.97 -23.70
N ILE A 1170 1.54 -45.92 -24.31
CA ILE A 1170 0.45 -45.01 -23.92
C ILE A 1170 0.01 -45.29 -22.47
N TYR A 1171 -0.03 -46.55 -22.05
CA TYR A 1171 -0.33 -46.93 -20.68
C TYR A 1171 0.73 -46.50 -19.68
N LEU A 1172 2.01 -46.70 -20.01
CA LEU A 1172 3.11 -46.26 -19.18
C LEU A 1172 3.13 -44.73 -19.03
N PHE A 1173 2.79 -44.00 -20.10
CA PHE A 1173 2.65 -42.53 -20.08
C PHE A 1173 1.58 -42.08 -19.08
N GLY A 1174 0.40 -42.71 -19.11
CA GLY A 1174 -0.67 -42.45 -18.14
C GLY A 1174 -0.25 -42.72 -16.70
N CYS A 1175 0.44 -43.84 -16.47
CA CYS A 1175 0.98 -44.19 -15.15
C CYS A 1175 1.98 -43.15 -14.62
N ILE A 1176 2.95 -42.73 -15.44
CA ILE A 1176 3.97 -41.74 -15.06
C ILE A 1176 3.30 -40.40 -14.74
N PHE A 1177 2.34 -39.98 -15.56
CA PHE A 1177 1.65 -38.71 -15.40
C PHE A 1177 0.83 -38.65 -14.10
N ILE A 1178 0.07 -39.71 -13.80
CA ILE A 1178 -0.74 -39.80 -12.58
C ILE A 1178 0.15 -39.97 -11.34
N PHE A 1179 1.25 -40.72 -11.46
CA PHE A 1179 2.23 -40.85 -10.38
C PHE A 1179 2.89 -39.51 -10.05
N GLY A 1180 3.19 -38.67 -11.04
CA GLY A 1180 3.67 -37.30 -10.81
C GLY A 1180 2.67 -36.45 -10.02
N ALA A 1181 1.37 -36.57 -10.29
CA ALA A 1181 0.33 -35.89 -9.49
C ALA A 1181 0.30 -36.38 -8.03
N CYS A 1182 0.45 -37.69 -7.80
CA CYS A 1182 0.59 -38.27 -6.47
C CYS A 1182 1.85 -37.78 -5.74
N LEU A 1183 2.95 -37.58 -6.47
CA LEU A 1183 4.20 -37.05 -5.93
C LEU A 1183 4.05 -35.60 -5.46
N CYS A 1184 3.33 -34.76 -6.24
CA CYS A 1184 3.00 -33.39 -5.83
C CYS A 1184 2.16 -33.39 -4.54
N ALA A 1185 1.13 -34.24 -4.48
CA ALA A 1185 0.26 -34.34 -3.31
C ALA A 1185 1.02 -34.83 -2.07
N ALA A 1186 1.95 -35.77 -2.23
CA ALA A 1186 2.82 -36.26 -1.16
C ALA A 1186 3.77 -35.16 -0.64
N GLN A 1187 4.33 -34.34 -1.52
CA GLN A 1187 5.21 -33.21 -1.15
C GLN A 1187 4.46 -32.13 -0.36
N ALA A 1188 3.21 -31.83 -0.75
CA ALA A 1188 2.38 -30.88 -0.01
C ALA A 1188 1.99 -31.39 1.38
N GLU A 1189 1.71 -32.69 1.51
CA GLU A 1189 1.33 -33.32 2.78
C GLU A 1189 2.49 -33.36 3.78
N GLU A 1190 3.69 -33.75 3.35
CA GLU A 1190 4.89 -33.73 4.22
C GLU A 1190 5.18 -32.31 4.72
N ARG A 1191 5.11 -31.31 3.84
CA ARG A 1191 5.36 -29.92 4.23
C ARG A 1191 4.36 -29.40 5.28
N SER A 1192 3.10 -29.82 5.20
CA SER A 1192 2.06 -29.44 6.19
C SER A 1192 2.29 -30.03 7.58
N THR A 1193 3.15 -31.05 7.70
CA THR A 1193 3.54 -31.63 9.00
C THR A 1193 4.78 -30.97 9.62
N GLU A 1194 5.51 -30.13 8.87
CA GLU A 1194 6.66 -29.36 9.37
C GLU A 1194 6.30 -27.94 9.87
N ASP A 1195 5.18 -27.37 9.41
CA ASP A 1195 4.65 -26.10 9.92
C ASP A 1195 3.54 -26.39 10.95
N PRO A 1196 3.66 -26.02 12.24
CA PRO A 1196 2.55 -26.15 13.18
C PRO A 1196 1.36 -25.29 12.68
N PRO A 1197 0.12 -25.77 12.81
CA PRO A 1197 -1.03 -25.07 12.24
C PRO A 1197 -1.32 -23.78 13.01
N MET A 1198 -0.82 -22.65 12.53
CA MET A 1198 -1.42 -21.34 12.79
C MET A 1198 -2.53 -21.11 11.76
N ALA A 1199 -3.76 -20.98 12.26
CA ALA A 1199 -4.97 -20.54 11.57
C ALA A 1199 -5.56 -21.46 10.47
N ARG A 1200 -6.37 -22.44 10.91
CA ARG A 1200 -7.59 -22.85 10.19
C ARG A 1200 -8.75 -22.93 11.17
N LEU A 1201 -9.28 -21.77 11.52
CA LEU A 1201 -10.61 -21.60 12.10
C LEU A 1201 -11.33 -20.54 11.27
N THR A 1202 -11.79 -20.92 10.08
CA THR A 1202 -12.90 -20.27 9.35
C THR A 1202 -13.07 -21.01 8.02
N GLN A 1203 -13.95 -22.01 8.01
CA GLN A 1203 -14.71 -22.57 6.87
C GLN A 1203 -14.99 -24.03 7.19
N ASP A 1204 -15.86 -24.24 8.16
CA ASP A 1204 -16.78 -25.38 8.26
C ASP A 1204 -17.64 -25.12 9.48
N ASN A 1205 -18.64 -24.25 9.29
CA ASN A 1205 -19.85 -24.17 10.10
C ASN A 1205 -20.78 -23.11 9.49
N LYS A 1206 -21.53 -23.52 8.47
CA LYS A 1206 -22.94 -23.14 8.28
C LYS A 1206 -23.68 -24.39 7.79
N PRO A 1207 -24.93 -24.59 8.25
CA PRO A 1207 -25.62 -25.88 8.20
C PRO A 1207 -25.82 -26.45 6.79
#